data_AF-A0A7C6HH11-F1
#
_entry.id   AF-A0A7C6HH11-F1
#
_cell.length_a   1.000
_cell.length_b   1.000
_cell.length_c   1.000
_cell.angle_alpha   90.00
_cell.angle_beta   90.00
_cell.angle_gamma   90.00
#
_symmetry.space_group_name_H-M   'P 1'
#
loop_
_entity.id
_entity.type
_entity.pdbx_description
1 polymer ?
#
loop_
_entity_poly.entity_id
_entity_poly.type
_entity_poly.pdbx_seq_one_letter_code
_entity_poly.pdbx_strand_id
1 'polypeptide(L)'
;MIKKITMVMLVVLISISTIACRSNGDNQKTTFQKDILRIEQFKDELPNNYFIMDIKERALKYDEMVFDFNISGTFFPLIWQDETFNTFGIAAYAGDYRHGIDGSQEAVTSIAAVLSATLLGIDKSNQNGFNFVDALNVFFNEEEQVVINNPSGNSRNISMWYMLYPAILFTQVSLEYENETTLRENALKTIESWYQAHEVMHELGSYDYTGFNFVTMEPYRNDIWREPDSAVGISLLMYYGYQLTQDDKYKEAAIQALEYIDTKYFGSPMYEILLYYAPYLAAKYNLEFGTNFNTVRMFDSIFNGSSIPRGGWGMLNDTYNEFEVSGLMGSITDGGGYAFSMNTFTAAYIIAKTVKYDTRYASSIGKWLNHLISNSRYFFADYAKDENETMYISEFAEETQAFNEIADNTFPYEGIRKSGSSKTPWFGGDPTVYNWAKTDFSLYSGASMGMLASLYEKTNVEGILKIDLSVGDYFNDLYPTYLLYNPHNTKKTVSYDSQGLGVDIYDLVTDNIIHSNVTTSVDIEIEAHESVVIMEVDHTANLIKTNKEVKLQDKVINGYHATLNILSHQNNDEVTKKFNLIVSTAMNAVDEVDYYEVVINGITTKYTTNTLKIETTSGSKTLTIKVYTKGGLYDQVTLRVRVK
;
A
#
# COMPACT_ATOMS: atom_id res chain seq x y z
N MET A 1 19.52 -12.79 -72.51
CA MET A 1 20.86 -12.74 -71.86
C MET A 1 20.64 -12.30 -70.42
N ILE A 2 20.43 -13.22 -69.48
CA ILE A 2 21.46 -13.99 -68.77
C ILE A 2 22.47 -13.10 -68.05
N LYS A 3 22.31 -13.06 -66.71
CA LYS A 3 23.34 -12.94 -65.67
C LYS A 3 24.27 -11.72 -65.74
N LYS A 4 23.92 -10.62 -65.05
CA LYS A 4 24.91 -9.71 -64.41
C LYS A 4 24.34 -8.55 -63.57
N ILE A 5 23.21 -8.68 -62.86
CA ILE A 5 22.72 -7.58 -61.98
C ILE A 5 22.35 -8.04 -60.54
N THR A 6 22.58 -9.30 -60.17
CA THR A 6 22.14 -9.83 -58.85
C THR A 6 23.25 -9.92 -57.79
N MET A 7 24.39 -9.25 -57.98
CA MET A 7 25.54 -9.38 -57.05
C MET A 7 26.09 -8.04 -56.52
N VAL A 8 25.53 -6.89 -56.92
CA VAL A 8 25.95 -5.57 -56.41
C VAL A 8 24.94 -4.95 -55.44
N MET A 9 23.67 -5.40 -55.45
CA MET A 9 22.64 -4.92 -54.51
C MET A 9 22.61 -5.69 -53.18
N LEU A 10 23.34 -6.82 -53.07
CA LEU A 10 23.46 -7.59 -51.83
C LEU A 10 24.66 -7.17 -50.97
N VAL A 11 25.61 -6.41 -51.53
CA VAL A 11 26.80 -5.92 -50.79
C VAL A 11 26.54 -4.54 -50.16
N VAL A 12 25.60 -3.76 -50.68
CA VAL A 12 25.20 -2.46 -50.09
C VAL A 12 24.16 -2.59 -48.97
N LEU A 13 23.47 -3.73 -48.87
CA LEU A 13 22.53 -4.05 -47.79
C LEU A 13 23.16 -4.76 -46.58
N ILE A 14 24.47 -5.04 -46.63
CA ILE A 14 25.24 -5.66 -45.51
C ILE A 14 26.20 -4.65 -44.85
N SER A 15 26.24 -3.39 -45.33
CA SER A 15 27.13 -2.34 -44.78
C SER A 15 26.42 -1.26 -43.94
N ILE A 16 25.13 -1.44 -43.62
CA ILE A 16 24.36 -0.49 -42.78
C ILE A 16 23.92 -1.15 -41.45
N SER A 17 24.27 -2.41 -41.19
CA SER A 17 24.00 -3.10 -39.92
C SER A 17 25.12 -2.99 -38.87
N THR A 18 26.08 -2.09 -39.06
CA THR A 18 27.10 -1.78 -38.04
C THR A 18 27.17 -0.28 -37.83
N ILE A 19 26.32 0.22 -36.93
CA ILE A 19 26.45 1.36 -36.01
C ILE A 19 25.01 1.67 -35.54
N ALA A 20 24.48 0.79 -34.70
CA ALA A 20 23.41 1.10 -33.77
C ALA A 20 23.64 0.32 -32.46
N CYS A 21 24.90 0.19 -32.06
CA CYS A 21 25.24 0.05 -30.64
C CYS A 21 25.58 1.45 -30.13
N ARG A 22 24.56 2.27 -29.92
CA ARG A 22 24.59 3.22 -28.81
C ARG A 22 23.74 2.56 -27.74
N SER A 23 24.40 1.94 -26.77
CA SER A 23 23.80 1.71 -25.47
C SER A 23 23.23 3.04 -25.00
N ASN A 24 21.94 3.09 -24.67
CA ASN A 24 21.29 4.24 -24.03
C ASN A 24 21.78 4.45 -22.57
N GLY A 25 23.04 4.13 -22.26
CA GLY A 25 23.62 4.24 -20.92
C GLY A 25 24.18 5.63 -20.57
N ASP A 26 24.04 6.63 -21.44
CA ASP A 26 24.71 7.93 -21.29
C ASP A 26 23.89 9.01 -20.53
N ASN A 27 22.71 8.68 -19.98
CA ASN A 27 21.82 9.68 -19.34
C ASN A 27 21.34 9.35 -17.92
N GLN A 28 21.73 8.23 -17.32
CA GLN A 28 21.35 7.98 -15.92
C GLN A 28 22.24 8.80 -14.97
N LYS A 29 21.60 9.64 -14.15
CA LYS A 29 22.26 10.43 -13.11
C LYS A 29 22.24 9.68 -11.78
N THR A 30 23.23 9.96 -10.94
CA THR A 30 23.17 9.57 -9.53
C THR A 30 21.95 10.24 -8.88
N THR A 31 21.07 9.44 -8.29
CA THR A 31 19.90 9.93 -7.53
C THR A 31 19.82 9.21 -6.17
N PHE A 32 19.25 9.91 -5.19
CA PHE A 32 18.91 9.33 -3.88
C PHE A 32 17.60 8.53 -3.94
N GLN A 33 16.71 8.87 -4.88
CA GLN A 33 15.45 8.17 -5.08
C GLN A 33 15.68 6.80 -5.73
N LYS A 34 14.83 5.83 -5.39
CA LYS A 34 14.80 4.47 -5.92
C LYS A 34 13.48 4.23 -6.63
N ASP A 35 13.60 3.56 -7.75
CA ASP A 35 12.48 3.16 -8.57
C ASP A 35 11.80 1.92 -7.99
N ILE A 36 10.48 1.95 -7.97
CA ILE A 36 9.66 0.75 -7.85
C ILE A 36 9.26 0.35 -9.28
N LEU A 37 9.88 -0.72 -9.79
CA LEU A 37 9.86 -1.06 -11.21
C LEU A 37 8.45 -1.16 -11.82
N ARG A 38 7.45 -1.61 -11.05
CA ARG A 38 6.08 -1.71 -11.54
C ARG A 38 5.43 -0.33 -11.75
N ILE A 39 5.75 0.64 -10.91
CA ILE A 39 5.25 2.02 -11.00
C ILE A 39 5.94 2.75 -12.15
N GLU A 40 7.24 2.50 -12.36
CA GLU A 40 7.98 3.10 -13.49
C GLU A 40 7.57 2.57 -14.87
N GLN A 41 6.67 1.58 -14.92
CA GLN A 41 6.02 1.16 -16.16
C GLN A 41 4.79 2.01 -16.50
N PHE A 42 4.39 2.97 -15.66
CA PHE A 42 3.34 3.91 -16.02
C PHE A 42 3.79 4.73 -17.22
N LYS A 43 2.87 4.96 -18.14
CA LYS A 43 3.14 5.64 -19.40
C LYS A 43 3.63 7.08 -19.19
N ASP A 44 3.04 7.77 -18.22
CA ASP A 44 3.20 9.19 -17.94
C ASP A 44 3.19 9.43 -16.41
N GLU A 45 3.74 10.55 -15.94
CA GLU A 45 3.79 10.90 -14.50
C GLU A 45 2.42 11.17 -13.89
N LEU A 46 1.45 11.59 -14.71
CA LEU A 46 0.05 11.68 -14.37
C LEU A 46 -0.78 10.81 -15.32
N PRO A 47 -1.89 10.22 -14.88
CA PRO A 47 -2.77 9.46 -15.76
C PRO A 47 -3.39 10.37 -16.83
N ASN A 48 -3.75 9.78 -17.98
CA ASN A 48 -4.55 10.49 -18.97
C ASN A 48 -5.90 10.89 -18.35
N ASN A 49 -6.38 12.10 -18.69
CA ASN A 49 -7.58 12.69 -18.07
C ASN A 49 -7.46 12.78 -16.53
N TYR A 50 -6.30 13.19 -16.02
CA TYR A 50 -6.09 13.41 -14.59
C TYR A 50 -7.21 14.26 -13.99
N PHE A 51 -7.85 13.74 -12.96
CA PHE A 51 -8.92 14.41 -12.25
C PHE A 51 -9.04 13.84 -10.84
N ILE A 52 -9.14 14.73 -9.85
CA ILE A 52 -9.33 14.35 -8.45
C ILE A 52 -10.71 14.81 -8.00
N MET A 53 -11.60 13.85 -7.83
CA MET A 53 -12.91 14.05 -7.19
C MET A 53 -12.73 14.43 -5.71
N ASP A 54 -13.76 15.06 -5.12
CA ASP A 54 -13.78 15.31 -3.69
C ASP A 54 -14.14 14.03 -2.92
N ILE A 55 -13.13 13.17 -2.74
CA ILE A 55 -13.29 11.91 -2.01
C ILE A 55 -13.64 12.17 -0.53
N LYS A 56 -13.23 13.30 0.04
CA LYS A 56 -13.51 13.63 1.44
C LYS A 56 -14.97 13.97 1.64
N GLU A 57 -15.54 14.81 0.79
CA GLU A 57 -16.99 15.08 0.77
C GLU A 57 -17.78 13.78 0.60
N ARG A 58 -17.36 12.91 -0.33
CA ARG A 58 -18.01 11.62 -0.57
C ARG A 58 -17.94 10.67 0.63
N ALA A 59 -16.78 10.60 1.30
CA ALA A 59 -16.61 9.79 2.50
C ALA A 59 -17.44 10.30 3.70
N LEU A 60 -17.56 11.63 3.87
CA LEU A 60 -18.43 12.22 4.89
C LEU A 60 -19.91 11.93 4.60
N LYS A 61 -20.32 12.00 3.33
CA LYS A 61 -21.69 11.66 2.91
C LYS A 61 -22.00 10.17 3.08
N TYR A 62 -21.02 9.31 2.80
CA TYR A 62 -21.12 7.87 3.09
C TYR A 62 -21.39 7.64 4.57
N ASP A 63 -20.64 8.31 5.45
CA ASP A 63 -20.84 8.20 6.89
C ASP A 63 -22.25 8.62 7.32
N GLU A 64 -22.68 9.80 6.87
CA GLU A 64 -24.01 10.35 7.15
C GLU A 64 -25.12 9.37 6.74
N MET A 65 -25.04 8.81 5.53
CA MET A 65 -26.06 7.90 4.99
C MET A 65 -26.05 6.51 5.64
N VAL A 66 -24.86 5.97 5.93
CA VAL A 66 -24.73 4.63 6.50
C VAL A 66 -25.17 4.62 7.95
N PHE A 67 -24.83 5.66 8.73
CA PHE A 67 -25.16 5.71 10.16
C PHE A 67 -26.50 6.41 10.47
N ASP A 68 -27.34 6.67 9.45
CA ASP A 68 -28.71 7.14 9.63
C ASP A 68 -29.70 5.98 9.71
N PHE A 69 -30.28 5.76 10.88
CA PHE A 69 -31.33 4.76 11.10
C PHE A 69 -32.70 5.17 10.56
N ASN A 70 -32.90 6.46 10.24
CA ASN A 70 -34.19 7.03 9.85
C ASN A 70 -34.29 7.33 8.35
N ILE A 71 -33.18 7.24 7.61
CA ILE A 71 -33.19 7.38 6.16
C ILE A 71 -34.10 6.31 5.55
N SER A 72 -34.88 6.72 4.56
CA SER A 72 -35.88 5.86 3.92
C SER A 72 -35.78 5.99 2.40
N GLY A 73 -36.13 4.91 1.71
CA GLY A 73 -36.00 4.81 0.27
C GLY A 73 -35.61 3.39 -0.13
N THR A 74 -35.48 3.14 -1.43
CA THR A 74 -35.04 1.84 -1.93
C THR A 74 -33.69 1.46 -1.32
N PHE A 75 -33.60 0.26 -0.73
CA PHE A 75 -32.44 -0.29 -0.01
C PHE A 75 -32.03 0.42 1.29
N PHE A 76 -32.67 1.52 1.67
CA PHE A 76 -32.44 2.20 2.95
C PHE A 76 -33.41 1.71 4.05
N PRO A 77 -33.03 1.78 5.34
CA PRO A 77 -31.71 2.20 5.85
C PRO A 77 -30.61 1.17 5.54
N LEU A 78 -29.35 1.62 5.55
CA LEU A 78 -28.18 0.76 5.29
C LEU A 78 -27.64 0.09 6.57
N ILE A 79 -28.09 0.59 7.72
CA ILE A 79 -27.81 0.13 9.07
C ILE A 79 -29.07 -0.47 9.69
N TRP A 80 -28.90 -1.42 10.60
CA TRP A 80 -30.00 -1.92 11.44
C TRP A 80 -29.56 -2.07 12.89
N GLN A 81 -30.54 -2.07 13.80
CA GLN A 81 -30.32 -2.41 15.20
C GLN A 81 -30.25 -3.93 15.33
N ASP A 82 -29.14 -4.44 15.82
CA ASP A 82 -29.02 -5.86 16.18
C ASP A 82 -29.51 -6.03 17.63
N GLU A 83 -30.71 -6.58 17.77
CA GLU A 83 -31.38 -6.75 19.05
C GLU A 83 -30.83 -7.95 19.82
N THR A 84 -30.36 -8.98 19.11
CA THR A 84 -29.83 -10.22 19.69
C THR A 84 -28.52 -9.97 20.43
N PHE A 85 -27.63 -9.18 19.84
CA PHE A 85 -26.31 -8.88 20.39
C PHE A 85 -26.21 -7.47 20.99
N ASN A 86 -27.31 -6.72 21.02
CA ASN A 86 -27.38 -5.34 21.53
C ASN A 86 -26.30 -4.46 20.92
N THR A 87 -26.25 -4.43 19.59
CA THR A 87 -25.26 -3.70 18.78
C THR A 87 -25.92 -3.14 17.52
N PHE A 88 -25.14 -2.73 16.53
CA PHE A 88 -25.61 -2.36 15.21
C PHE A 88 -25.08 -3.34 14.15
N GLY A 89 -25.73 -3.36 13.00
CA GLY A 89 -25.24 -4.06 11.82
C GLY A 89 -25.22 -3.16 10.59
N ILE A 90 -24.17 -3.31 9.77
CA ILE A 90 -24.04 -2.70 8.44
C ILE A 90 -23.89 -3.83 7.43
N ALA A 91 -24.65 -3.75 6.33
CA ALA A 91 -24.58 -4.74 5.27
C ALA A 91 -23.29 -4.56 4.44
N ALA A 92 -22.82 -5.61 3.76
CA ALA A 92 -21.67 -5.47 2.86
C ALA A 92 -22.03 -4.70 1.57
N TYR A 93 -23.28 -4.81 1.11
CA TYR A 93 -23.76 -4.22 -0.14
C TYR A 93 -25.16 -3.59 0.00
N ALA A 94 -25.48 -2.63 -0.86
CA ALA A 94 -26.84 -2.11 -0.93
C ALA A 94 -27.75 -3.20 -1.51
N GLY A 95 -28.84 -3.52 -0.81
CA GLY A 95 -29.71 -4.65 -1.16
C GLY A 95 -29.11 -6.03 -0.87
N ASP A 96 -28.17 -6.13 0.08
CA ASP A 96 -27.68 -7.41 0.62
C ASP A 96 -28.82 -8.20 1.27
N TYR A 97 -28.95 -9.48 0.94
CA TYR A 97 -30.02 -10.35 1.45
C TYR A 97 -29.90 -10.66 2.95
N ARG A 98 -28.74 -10.36 3.56
CA ARG A 98 -28.49 -10.52 5.00
C ARG A 98 -28.87 -9.29 5.82
N HIS A 99 -29.15 -8.15 5.19
CA HIS A 99 -29.52 -6.93 5.90
C HIS A 99 -30.70 -7.17 6.85
N GLY A 100 -30.57 -6.71 8.10
CA GLY A 100 -31.60 -6.90 9.14
C GLY A 100 -31.59 -8.27 9.83
N ILE A 101 -30.65 -9.15 9.50
CA ILE A 101 -30.45 -10.42 10.21
C ILE A 101 -29.38 -10.20 11.30
N ASP A 102 -29.81 -10.22 12.56
CA ASP A 102 -28.91 -10.13 13.72
C ASP A 102 -27.76 -11.15 13.65
N GLY A 103 -26.55 -10.70 13.98
CA GLY A 103 -25.31 -11.46 13.92
C GLY A 103 -24.70 -11.64 12.53
N SER A 104 -25.34 -11.16 11.46
CA SER A 104 -24.83 -11.29 10.09
C SER A 104 -23.85 -10.19 9.66
N GLN A 105 -23.77 -9.10 10.43
CA GLN A 105 -22.85 -7.99 10.17
C GLN A 105 -21.41 -8.45 10.24
N GLU A 106 -20.59 -7.88 9.37
CA GLU A 106 -19.18 -8.23 9.24
C GLU A 106 -18.32 -7.17 9.93
N ALA A 107 -17.33 -7.65 10.69
CA ALA A 107 -16.38 -6.83 11.42
C ALA A 107 -15.54 -5.98 10.46
N VAL A 108 -15.14 -6.55 9.31
CA VAL A 108 -14.37 -5.82 8.31
C VAL A 108 -15.11 -4.57 7.83
N THR A 109 -16.42 -4.65 7.55
CA THR A 109 -17.22 -3.47 7.17
C THR A 109 -17.43 -2.53 8.35
N SER A 110 -17.90 -3.08 9.48
CA SER A 110 -18.39 -2.26 10.60
C SER A 110 -17.27 -1.50 11.29
N ILE A 111 -16.13 -2.18 11.57
CA ILE A 111 -14.98 -1.55 12.21
C ILE A 111 -14.28 -0.59 11.24
N ALA A 112 -14.14 -0.94 9.95
CA ALA A 112 -13.54 -0.05 8.97
C ALA A 112 -14.36 1.24 8.80
N ALA A 113 -15.70 1.16 8.81
CA ALA A 113 -16.56 2.34 8.70
C ALA A 113 -16.38 3.28 9.92
N VAL A 114 -16.32 2.74 11.13
CA VAL A 114 -16.03 3.51 12.35
C VAL A 114 -14.64 4.15 12.28
N LEU A 115 -13.62 3.40 11.89
CA LEU A 115 -12.26 3.92 11.77
C LEU A 115 -12.17 5.01 10.70
N SER A 116 -12.71 4.78 9.50
CA SER A 116 -12.72 5.75 8.40
C SER A 116 -13.34 7.08 8.79
N ALA A 117 -14.48 7.06 9.50
CA ALA A 117 -15.14 8.28 9.96
C ALA A 117 -14.32 9.01 11.03
N THR A 118 -13.71 8.25 11.94
CA THR A 118 -12.83 8.77 12.99
C THR A 118 -11.63 9.52 12.37
N LEU A 119 -11.01 8.94 11.34
CA LEU A 119 -9.91 9.57 10.59
C LEU A 119 -10.33 10.87 9.87
N LEU A 120 -11.63 11.10 9.67
CA LEU A 120 -12.17 12.34 9.12
C LEU A 120 -12.67 13.33 10.18
N GLY A 121 -12.47 13.01 11.46
CA GLY A 121 -12.82 13.85 12.61
C GLY A 121 -14.25 13.67 13.13
N ILE A 122 -14.94 12.59 12.74
CA ILE A 122 -16.26 12.25 13.29
C ILE A 122 -16.06 11.41 14.55
N ASP A 123 -16.51 11.94 15.69
CA ASP A 123 -16.49 11.21 16.96
C ASP A 123 -17.56 10.11 16.98
N LYS A 124 -17.12 8.86 16.80
CA LYS A 124 -17.97 7.67 16.81
C LYS A 124 -18.31 7.17 18.21
N SER A 125 -17.66 7.68 19.25
CA SER A 125 -18.07 7.38 20.63
C SER A 125 -19.38 8.09 20.99
N ASN A 126 -19.77 9.11 20.22
CA ASN A 126 -21.04 9.82 20.40
C ASN A 126 -21.52 10.47 19.10
N GLN A 127 -21.96 9.64 18.14
CA GLN A 127 -22.66 10.15 16.96
C GLN A 127 -24.17 9.94 17.15
N ASN A 128 -24.94 11.04 17.10
CA ASN A 128 -26.39 11.02 17.28
C ASN A 128 -26.87 10.37 18.59
N GLY A 129 -26.06 10.43 19.65
CA GLY A 129 -26.37 9.82 20.95
C GLY A 129 -26.10 8.32 21.02
N PHE A 130 -25.46 7.73 20.01
CA PHE A 130 -25.05 6.32 20.00
C PHE A 130 -23.53 6.21 20.06
N ASN A 131 -23.02 5.28 20.88
CA ASN A 131 -21.60 4.95 20.95
C ASN A 131 -21.30 3.77 20.03
N PHE A 132 -20.92 4.07 18.78
CA PHE A 132 -20.57 3.05 17.80
C PHE A 132 -19.25 2.35 18.12
N VAL A 133 -18.38 2.98 18.91
CA VAL A 133 -17.07 2.43 19.30
C VAL A 133 -17.24 1.31 20.32
N ASP A 134 -17.99 1.56 21.40
CA ASP A 134 -18.29 0.55 22.42
C ASP A 134 -19.02 -0.67 21.82
N ALA A 135 -19.95 -0.41 20.90
CA ALA A 135 -20.72 -1.46 20.21
C ALA A 135 -19.85 -2.42 19.39
N LEU A 136 -18.61 -2.05 19.02
CA LEU A 136 -17.68 -2.94 18.32
C LEU A 136 -17.18 -4.09 19.20
N ASN A 137 -17.27 -3.99 20.53
CA ASN A 137 -16.89 -5.08 21.44
C ASN A 137 -17.66 -6.38 21.17
N VAL A 138 -18.79 -6.30 20.46
CA VAL A 138 -19.53 -7.48 19.99
C VAL A 138 -18.69 -8.45 19.14
N PHE A 139 -17.67 -7.94 18.43
CA PHE A 139 -16.79 -8.77 17.62
C PHE A 139 -15.70 -9.45 18.43
N PHE A 140 -15.57 -9.18 19.73
CA PHE A 140 -14.62 -9.88 20.58
C PHE A 140 -15.21 -11.20 21.10
N ASN A 141 -14.59 -12.32 20.77
CA ASN A 141 -15.00 -13.62 21.27
C ASN A 141 -14.37 -13.89 22.65
N GLU A 142 -15.18 -13.92 23.71
CA GLU A 142 -14.69 -14.17 25.07
C GLU A 142 -14.18 -15.60 25.32
N GLU A 143 -14.57 -16.61 24.54
CA GLU A 143 -14.04 -17.97 24.71
C GLU A 143 -12.64 -18.11 24.11
N GLU A 144 -12.46 -17.59 22.90
CA GLU A 144 -11.22 -17.67 22.13
C GLU A 144 -10.27 -16.48 22.39
N GLN A 145 -10.74 -15.46 23.11
CA GLN A 145 -10.02 -14.22 23.42
C GLN A 145 -9.44 -13.56 22.16
N VAL A 146 -10.21 -13.52 21.07
CA VAL A 146 -9.81 -13.00 19.76
C VAL A 146 -10.96 -12.25 19.11
N VAL A 147 -10.66 -11.20 18.36
CA VAL A 147 -11.63 -10.55 17.47
C VAL A 147 -11.99 -11.49 16.31
N ILE A 148 -13.27 -11.66 16.05
CA ILE A 148 -13.87 -12.50 15.01
C ILE A 148 -14.66 -11.64 14.02
N ASN A 149 -14.97 -12.20 12.84
CA ASN A 149 -15.63 -11.43 11.78
C ASN A 149 -17.14 -11.19 12.01
N ASN A 150 -17.81 -11.93 12.89
CA ASN A 150 -19.25 -11.81 13.12
C ASN A 150 -19.55 -12.03 14.62
N PRO A 151 -20.57 -11.39 15.23
CA PRO A 151 -20.89 -11.49 16.67
C PRO A 151 -20.94 -12.89 17.29
N SER A 152 -21.38 -13.90 16.52
CA SER A 152 -21.46 -15.31 16.96
C SER A 152 -20.48 -16.23 16.24
N GLY A 153 -19.49 -15.66 15.56
CA GLY A 153 -18.46 -16.41 14.87
C GLY A 153 -17.49 -17.11 15.84
N ASN A 154 -16.56 -17.84 15.26
CA ASN A 154 -15.46 -18.50 15.95
C ASN A 154 -14.33 -18.69 14.93
N SER A 155 -13.15 -19.10 15.37
CA SER A 155 -11.99 -19.26 14.47
C SER A 155 -12.00 -20.53 13.61
N ARG A 156 -12.91 -21.48 13.86
CA ARG A 156 -12.91 -22.78 13.17
C ARG A 156 -13.29 -22.61 11.71
N ASN A 157 -12.44 -23.08 10.80
CA ASN A 157 -12.65 -23.01 9.35
C ASN A 157 -12.83 -21.57 8.81
N ILE A 158 -12.38 -20.55 9.56
CA ILE A 158 -12.36 -19.16 9.09
C ILE A 158 -11.00 -18.81 8.50
N SER A 159 -11.05 -18.16 7.34
CA SER A 159 -9.91 -17.62 6.61
C SER A 159 -9.11 -16.64 7.46
N MET A 160 -7.78 -16.69 7.33
CA MET A 160 -6.87 -15.97 8.23
C MET A 160 -7.05 -14.44 8.15
N TRP A 161 -7.25 -13.89 6.96
CA TRP A 161 -7.43 -12.44 6.79
C TRP A 161 -8.73 -11.94 7.42
N TYR A 162 -9.80 -12.75 7.44
CA TYR A 162 -11.05 -12.44 8.15
C TYR A 162 -10.91 -12.48 9.67
N MET A 163 -9.78 -12.95 10.22
CA MET A 163 -9.48 -12.88 11.64
C MET A 163 -8.47 -11.76 11.93
N LEU A 164 -7.39 -11.67 11.14
CA LEU A 164 -6.30 -10.70 11.36
C LEU A 164 -6.68 -9.28 10.97
N TYR A 165 -7.36 -9.06 9.84
CA TYR A 165 -7.68 -7.70 9.41
C TYR A 165 -8.70 -7.03 10.35
N PRO A 166 -9.80 -7.69 10.78
CA PRO A 166 -10.64 -7.17 11.87
C PRO A 166 -9.87 -6.90 13.16
N ALA A 167 -8.97 -7.79 13.59
CA ALA A 167 -8.17 -7.57 14.79
C ALA A 167 -7.27 -6.32 14.67
N ILE A 168 -6.68 -6.08 13.50
CA ILE A 168 -5.89 -4.88 13.21
C ILE A 168 -6.78 -3.64 13.27
N LEU A 169 -7.90 -3.62 12.56
CA LEU A 169 -8.85 -2.49 12.57
C LEU A 169 -9.37 -2.20 13.98
N PHE A 170 -9.72 -3.25 14.74
CA PHE A 170 -10.20 -3.14 16.11
C PHE A 170 -9.15 -2.51 17.03
N THR A 171 -7.90 -2.95 16.89
CA THR A 171 -6.77 -2.38 17.63
C THR A 171 -6.55 -0.91 17.27
N GLN A 172 -6.67 -0.56 15.98
CA GLN A 172 -6.56 0.82 15.50
C GLN A 172 -7.67 1.72 16.07
N VAL A 173 -8.92 1.27 16.09
CA VAL A 173 -9.99 2.02 16.77
C VAL A 173 -9.71 2.18 18.27
N SER A 174 -9.18 1.16 18.94
CA SER A 174 -8.78 1.28 20.36
C SER A 174 -7.67 2.31 20.61
N LEU A 175 -6.85 2.59 19.59
CA LEU A 175 -5.80 3.62 19.63
C LEU A 175 -6.38 5.03 19.49
N GLU A 176 -7.37 5.21 18.61
CA GLU A 176 -8.07 6.49 18.45
C GLU A 176 -8.98 6.84 19.64
N TYR A 177 -9.52 5.83 20.33
CA TYR A 177 -10.43 6.01 21.47
C TYR A 177 -9.84 5.47 22.77
N GLU A 178 -8.77 6.08 23.28
CA GLU A 178 -8.07 5.61 24.48
C GLU A 178 -8.95 5.52 25.75
N ASN A 179 -10.05 6.29 25.80
CA ASN A 179 -11.02 6.26 26.91
C ASN A 179 -11.96 5.05 26.86
N GLU A 180 -12.06 4.35 25.73
CA GLU A 180 -12.86 3.13 25.55
C GLU A 180 -12.08 1.92 26.08
N THR A 181 -11.93 1.85 27.40
CA THR A 181 -10.99 0.94 28.06
C THR A 181 -11.30 -0.54 27.81
N THR A 182 -12.58 -0.91 27.70
CA THR A 182 -12.97 -2.30 27.38
C THR A 182 -12.51 -2.70 25.98
N LEU A 183 -12.64 -1.78 25.01
CA LEU A 183 -12.13 -2.00 23.66
C LEU A 183 -10.60 -2.21 23.69
N ARG A 184 -9.89 -1.38 24.46
CA ARG A 184 -8.44 -1.51 24.64
C ARG A 184 -8.04 -2.85 25.27
N GLU A 185 -8.73 -3.27 26.32
CA GLU A 185 -8.47 -4.55 27.00
C GLU A 185 -8.68 -5.74 26.05
N ASN A 186 -9.76 -5.72 25.27
CA ASN A 186 -10.07 -6.76 24.30
C ASN A 186 -9.07 -6.79 23.14
N ALA A 187 -8.56 -5.64 22.71
CA ALA A 187 -7.47 -5.57 21.74
C ALA A 187 -6.18 -6.21 22.29
N LEU A 188 -5.80 -5.93 23.54
CA LEU A 188 -4.63 -6.53 24.18
C LEU A 188 -4.76 -8.04 24.36
N LYS A 189 -5.94 -8.53 24.75
CA LYS A 189 -6.23 -9.98 24.82
C LYS A 189 -6.08 -10.64 23.44
N THR A 190 -6.63 -10.00 22.41
CA THR A 190 -6.50 -10.46 21.01
C THR A 190 -5.04 -10.53 20.57
N ILE A 191 -4.23 -9.53 20.90
CA ILE A 191 -2.79 -9.52 20.63
C ILE A 191 -2.08 -10.68 21.34
N GLU A 192 -2.38 -10.92 22.63
CA GLU A 192 -1.81 -12.06 23.37
C GLU A 192 -2.18 -13.40 22.73
N SER A 193 -3.44 -13.59 22.32
CA SER A 193 -3.87 -14.81 21.62
C SER A 193 -3.11 -15.00 20.31
N TRP A 194 -2.94 -13.95 19.52
CA TRP A 194 -2.14 -14.00 18.28
C TRP A 194 -0.65 -14.22 18.53
N TYR A 195 -0.10 -13.76 19.66
CA TYR A 195 1.25 -14.11 20.08
C TYR A 195 1.37 -15.61 20.35
N GLN A 196 0.41 -16.22 21.04
CA GLN A 196 0.39 -17.66 21.26
C GLN A 196 0.25 -18.44 19.94
N ALA A 197 -0.55 -17.95 19.00
CA ALA A 197 -0.64 -18.53 17.66
C ALA A 197 0.67 -18.40 16.86
N HIS A 198 1.35 -17.25 16.98
CA HIS A 198 2.69 -17.02 16.42
C HIS A 198 3.69 -18.05 16.93
N GLU A 199 3.76 -18.29 18.24
CA GLU A 199 4.70 -19.26 18.82
C GLU A 199 4.53 -20.66 18.18
N VAL A 200 3.28 -21.11 18.02
CA VAL A 200 2.96 -22.40 17.37
C VAL A 200 3.43 -22.42 15.90
N MET A 201 3.08 -21.38 15.12
CA MET A 201 3.45 -21.31 13.70
C MET A 201 4.96 -21.14 13.48
N HIS A 202 5.61 -20.39 14.37
CA HIS A 202 7.06 -20.20 14.36
C HIS A 202 7.79 -21.51 14.64
N GLU A 203 7.34 -22.29 15.64
CA GLU A 203 7.87 -23.63 15.94
C GLU A 203 7.71 -24.59 14.75
N LEU A 204 6.56 -24.53 14.06
CA LEU A 204 6.30 -25.28 12.83
C LEU A 204 7.10 -24.78 11.62
N GLY A 205 7.72 -23.60 11.73
CA GLY A 205 8.56 -22.98 10.69
C GLY A 205 7.79 -22.42 9.49
N SER A 206 6.47 -22.16 9.62
CA SER A 206 5.62 -21.70 8.52
C SER A 206 4.45 -20.87 9.01
N TYR A 207 4.00 -19.92 8.19
CA TYR A 207 2.73 -19.21 8.33
C TYR A 207 1.79 -19.49 7.14
N ASP A 208 2.16 -20.43 6.26
CA ASP A 208 1.45 -20.76 5.02
C ASP A 208 0.28 -21.71 5.30
N TYR A 209 -0.79 -21.16 5.88
CA TYR A 209 -2.00 -21.85 6.32
C TYR A 209 -3.26 -21.14 5.82
N THR A 210 -4.40 -21.83 5.83
CA THR A 210 -5.69 -21.22 5.49
C THR A 210 -6.23 -20.39 6.65
N GLY A 211 -6.08 -20.88 7.87
CA GLY A 211 -6.54 -20.21 9.09
C GLY A 211 -5.91 -20.84 10.34
N PHE A 212 -6.30 -20.33 11.51
CA PHE A 212 -5.83 -20.79 12.82
C PHE A 212 -7.02 -21.03 13.74
N ASN A 213 -7.09 -22.20 14.39
CA ASN A 213 -8.16 -22.54 15.33
C ASN A 213 -7.68 -22.28 16.76
N PHE A 214 -8.24 -21.27 17.42
CA PHE A 214 -7.85 -20.86 18.78
C PHE A 214 -8.36 -21.79 19.88
N VAL A 215 -9.33 -22.66 19.58
CA VAL A 215 -9.80 -23.67 20.55
C VAL A 215 -8.84 -24.86 20.62
N THR A 216 -8.31 -25.30 19.47
CA THR A 216 -7.31 -26.37 19.43
C THR A 216 -5.87 -25.86 19.51
N MET A 217 -5.67 -24.55 19.33
CA MET A 217 -4.36 -23.89 19.18
C MET A 217 -3.54 -24.49 18.03
N GLU A 218 -4.20 -24.73 16.89
CA GLU A 218 -3.57 -25.35 15.72
C GLU A 218 -3.87 -24.57 14.43
N PRO A 219 -2.86 -24.34 13.57
CA PRO A 219 -3.10 -23.87 12.22
C PRO A 219 -3.67 -25.00 11.35
N TYR A 220 -4.48 -24.65 10.35
CA TYR A 220 -5.07 -25.64 9.46
C TYR A 220 -5.00 -25.22 7.98
N ARG A 221 -5.14 -26.22 7.10
CA ARG A 221 -5.24 -26.03 5.64
C ARG A 221 -6.54 -26.66 5.16
N ASN A 222 -7.25 -25.99 4.26
CA ASN A 222 -8.48 -26.50 3.65
C ASN A 222 -8.25 -27.16 2.28
N ASP A 223 -7.00 -27.28 1.83
CA ASP A 223 -6.57 -27.79 0.52
C ASP A 223 -7.11 -27.01 -0.71
N ILE A 224 -7.69 -25.82 -0.52
CA ILE A 224 -8.17 -24.94 -1.60
C ILE A 224 -7.22 -23.73 -1.77
N TRP A 225 -6.90 -23.03 -0.69
CA TRP A 225 -5.97 -21.89 -0.71
C TRP A 225 -5.21 -21.77 0.62
N ARG A 226 -4.22 -20.88 0.65
CA ARG A 226 -3.42 -20.54 1.83
C ARG A 226 -3.18 -19.03 1.88
N GLU A 227 -2.84 -18.52 3.05
CA GLU A 227 -2.75 -17.08 3.36
C GLU A 227 -1.44 -16.76 4.10
N PRO A 228 -0.29 -16.90 3.42
CA PRO A 228 1.03 -16.70 4.03
C PRO A 228 1.31 -15.24 4.40
N ASP A 229 0.59 -14.27 3.83
CA ASP A 229 0.63 -12.87 4.23
C ASP A 229 0.09 -12.62 5.65
N SER A 230 -0.54 -13.62 6.27
CA SER A 230 -0.88 -13.64 7.69
C SER A 230 0.31 -13.35 8.61
N ALA A 231 1.52 -13.73 8.23
CA ALA A 231 2.72 -13.40 9.00
C ALA A 231 2.92 -11.88 9.13
N VAL A 232 2.50 -11.10 8.13
CA VAL A 232 2.55 -9.62 8.18
C VAL A 232 1.49 -9.07 9.12
N GLY A 233 0.27 -9.61 9.08
CA GLY A 233 -0.80 -9.20 9.99
C GLY A 233 -0.44 -9.48 11.45
N ILE A 234 0.14 -10.66 11.71
CA ILE A 234 0.69 -11.02 13.03
C ILE A 234 1.82 -10.06 13.41
N SER A 235 2.78 -9.80 12.52
CA SER A 235 3.87 -8.87 12.77
C SER A 235 3.37 -7.49 13.22
N LEU A 236 2.32 -6.95 12.58
CA LEU A 236 1.73 -5.67 12.96
C LEU A 236 1.07 -5.71 14.34
N LEU A 237 0.28 -6.76 14.64
CA LEU A 237 -0.33 -6.92 15.98
C LEU A 237 0.74 -7.06 17.07
N MET A 238 1.82 -7.78 16.79
CA MET A 238 2.95 -7.89 17.70
C MET A 238 3.65 -6.53 17.90
N TYR A 239 3.81 -5.74 16.84
CA TYR A 239 4.32 -4.37 16.98
C TYR A 239 3.42 -3.51 17.89
N TYR A 240 2.11 -3.57 17.69
CA TYR A 240 1.16 -2.89 18.58
C TYR A 240 1.26 -3.39 20.03
N GLY A 241 1.39 -4.70 20.22
CA GLY A 241 1.64 -5.30 21.54
C GLY A 241 2.89 -4.74 22.21
N TYR A 242 4.00 -4.66 21.48
CA TYR A 242 5.24 -4.07 21.98
C TYR A 242 5.05 -2.59 22.36
N GLN A 243 4.44 -1.78 21.51
CA GLN A 243 4.24 -0.36 21.81
C GLN A 243 3.34 -0.14 23.03
N LEU A 244 2.31 -0.97 23.20
CA LEU A 244 1.34 -0.82 24.29
C LEU A 244 1.80 -1.37 25.63
N THR A 245 2.68 -2.37 25.63
CA THR A 245 3.10 -3.09 26.85
C THR A 245 4.57 -2.91 27.18
N GLN A 246 5.38 -2.53 26.21
CA GLN A 246 6.84 -2.50 26.27
C GLN A 246 7.47 -3.87 26.60
N ASP A 247 6.74 -4.97 26.35
CA ASP A 247 7.24 -6.34 26.52
C ASP A 247 7.99 -6.79 25.25
N ASP A 248 9.28 -7.06 25.39
CA ASP A 248 10.19 -7.44 24.30
C ASP A 248 9.77 -8.74 23.59
N LYS A 249 8.98 -9.63 24.21
CA LYS A 249 8.49 -10.85 23.54
C LYS A 249 7.72 -10.52 22.25
N TYR A 250 6.95 -9.44 22.27
CA TYR A 250 6.18 -9.00 21.12
C TYR A 250 7.08 -8.39 20.04
N LYS A 251 8.11 -7.64 20.44
CA LYS A 251 9.09 -7.11 19.48
C LYS A 251 9.83 -8.24 18.78
N GLU A 252 10.26 -9.26 19.51
CA GLU A 252 10.91 -10.44 18.94
C GLU A 252 9.98 -11.16 17.96
N ALA A 253 8.73 -11.44 18.37
CA ALA A 253 7.72 -12.07 17.52
C ALA A 253 7.43 -11.25 16.25
N ALA A 254 7.35 -9.92 16.36
CA ALA A 254 7.12 -9.02 15.24
C ALA A 254 8.22 -9.14 14.17
N ILE A 255 9.49 -9.17 14.60
CA ILE A 255 10.65 -9.33 13.73
C ILE A 255 10.67 -10.72 13.08
N GLN A 256 10.46 -11.78 13.87
CA GLN A 256 10.46 -13.17 13.39
C GLN A 256 9.39 -13.42 12.32
N ALA A 257 8.17 -12.89 12.52
CA ALA A 257 7.07 -13.04 11.58
C ALA A 257 7.35 -12.33 10.25
N LEU A 258 7.91 -11.11 10.29
CA LEU A 258 8.29 -10.39 9.06
C LEU A 258 9.50 -11.02 8.37
N GLU A 259 10.45 -11.60 9.12
CA GLU A 259 11.59 -12.34 8.57
C GLU A 259 11.17 -13.57 7.78
N TYR A 260 10.08 -14.25 8.15
CA TYR A 260 9.51 -15.32 7.35
C TYR A 260 9.17 -14.84 5.93
N ILE A 261 8.54 -13.67 5.82
CA ILE A 261 8.21 -13.05 4.54
C ILE A 261 9.47 -12.60 3.80
N ASP A 262 10.42 -12.00 4.50
CA ASP A 262 11.63 -11.44 3.89
C ASP A 262 12.60 -12.52 3.36
N THR A 263 12.71 -13.66 4.04
CA THR A 263 13.80 -14.62 3.78
C THR A 263 13.35 -16.06 3.51
N LYS A 264 12.21 -16.50 4.04
CA LYS A 264 11.78 -17.91 3.98
C LYS A 264 10.73 -18.18 2.91
N TYR A 265 9.75 -17.29 2.73
CA TYR A 265 8.71 -17.47 1.73
C TYR A 265 9.24 -17.20 0.31
N PHE A 266 9.01 -18.16 -0.59
CA PHE A 266 9.40 -18.04 -1.99
C PHE A 266 8.30 -17.37 -2.80
N GLY A 267 8.60 -16.28 -3.51
CA GLY A 267 7.63 -15.53 -4.32
C GLY A 267 6.78 -14.56 -3.50
N SER A 268 5.68 -14.08 -4.08
CA SER A 268 4.78 -13.15 -3.39
C SER A 268 3.75 -13.92 -2.53
N PRO A 269 3.67 -13.64 -1.22
CA PRO A 269 2.71 -14.26 -0.31
C PRO A 269 1.33 -13.59 -0.31
N MET A 270 1.09 -12.60 -1.18
CA MET A 270 -0.09 -11.75 -1.09
C MET A 270 -1.39 -12.51 -1.34
N TYR A 271 -2.24 -12.64 -0.33
CA TYR A 271 -3.58 -13.19 -0.49
C TYR A 271 -4.61 -12.08 -0.59
N GLU A 272 -4.59 -11.09 0.30
CA GLU A 272 -5.52 -9.97 0.25
C GLU A 272 -4.82 -8.67 0.65
N ILE A 273 -5.07 -8.20 1.87
CA ILE A 273 -4.70 -6.84 2.31
C ILE A 273 -3.49 -6.81 3.25
N LEU A 274 -3.20 -7.91 3.94
CA LEU A 274 -2.24 -7.94 5.04
C LEU A 274 -0.82 -7.63 4.56
N LEU A 275 -0.44 -8.10 3.35
CA LEU A 275 0.87 -7.82 2.79
C LEU A 275 1.12 -6.33 2.57
N TYR A 276 0.09 -5.49 2.42
CA TYR A 276 0.26 -4.05 2.20
C TYR A 276 1.02 -3.37 3.33
N TYR A 277 0.98 -3.91 4.55
CA TYR A 277 1.75 -3.39 5.68
C TYR A 277 3.25 -3.72 5.61
N ALA A 278 3.67 -4.69 4.80
CA ALA A 278 5.04 -5.19 4.84
C ALA A 278 6.12 -4.14 4.53
N PRO A 279 6.02 -3.32 3.46
CA PRO A 279 7.03 -2.30 3.19
C PRO A 279 7.14 -1.27 4.32
N TYR A 280 5.99 -0.86 4.89
CA TYR A 280 5.93 0.03 6.05
C TYR A 280 6.63 -0.59 7.27
N LEU A 281 6.29 -1.83 7.64
CA LEU A 281 6.91 -2.52 8.76
C LEU A 281 8.41 -2.77 8.54
N ALA A 282 8.84 -3.13 7.33
CA ALA A 282 10.26 -3.29 7.04
C ALA A 282 11.05 -2.01 7.20
N ALA A 283 10.58 -0.91 6.59
CA ALA A 283 11.24 0.38 6.72
C ALA A 283 11.30 0.82 8.19
N LYS A 284 10.18 0.65 8.91
CA LYS A 284 10.07 0.99 10.32
C LYS A 284 10.94 0.15 11.23
N TYR A 285 11.00 -1.18 11.07
CA TYR A 285 11.86 -2.05 11.87
C TYR A 285 13.35 -1.86 11.53
N ASN A 286 13.68 -1.55 10.28
CA ASN A 286 15.05 -1.22 9.91
C ASN A 286 15.52 0.04 10.68
N LEU A 287 14.63 1.02 10.84
CA LEU A 287 14.89 2.24 11.59
C LEU A 287 14.89 2.00 13.12
N GLU A 288 13.79 1.45 13.66
CA GLU A 288 13.55 1.35 15.10
C GLU A 288 14.33 0.20 15.76
N PHE A 289 14.50 -0.93 15.06
CA PHE A 289 15.07 -2.16 15.61
C PHE A 289 16.42 -2.55 14.99
N GLY A 290 16.91 -1.80 14.00
CA GLY A 290 18.19 -2.06 13.34
C GLY A 290 18.20 -3.34 12.50
N THR A 291 17.03 -3.78 12.02
CA THR A 291 16.93 -4.90 11.07
C THR A 291 17.43 -4.49 9.68
N ASN A 292 17.45 -5.44 8.73
CA ASN A 292 17.88 -5.17 7.35
C ASN A 292 16.91 -5.78 6.32
N PHE A 293 15.61 -5.68 6.57
CA PHE A 293 14.56 -6.18 5.69
C PHE A 293 14.61 -5.47 4.33
N ASN A 294 14.30 -6.22 3.28
CA ASN A 294 14.37 -5.72 1.91
C ASN A 294 13.05 -5.04 1.50
N THR A 295 12.93 -3.75 1.79
CA THR A 295 11.72 -2.94 1.49
C THR A 295 11.29 -3.02 0.02
N VAL A 296 12.21 -2.95 -0.95
CA VAL A 296 11.85 -3.03 -2.38
C VAL A 296 11.28 -4.39 -2.76
N ARG A 297 11.79 -5.48 -2.17
CA ARG A 297 11.20 -6.82 -2.40
C ARG A 297 9.76 -6.89 -1.90
N MET A 298 9.43 -6.18 -0.82
CA MET A 298 8.07 -6.15 -0.30
C MET A 298 7.14 -5.36 -1.23
N PHE A 299 7.57 -4.20 -1.74
CA PHE A 299 6.85 -3.48 -2.80
C PHE A 299 6.65 -4.36 -4.04
N ASP A 300 7.71 -5.03 -4.51
CA ASP A 300 7.65 -5.93 -5.66
C ASP A 300 6.65 -7.07 -5.44
N SER A 301 6.55 -7.58 -4.21
CA SER A 301 5.66 -8.68 -3.86
C SER A 301 4.19 -8.24 -3.87
N ILE A 302 3.93 -6.96 -3.62
CA ILE A 302 2.60 -6.35 -3.67
C ILE A 302 2.23 -5.98 -5.12
N PHE A 303 3.11 -5.27 -5.83
CA PHE A 303 2.71 -4.59 -7.06
C PHE A 303 2.80 -5.45 -8.32
N ASN A 304 3.69 -6.45 -8.38
CA ASN A 304 4.02 -7.13 -9.65
C ASN A 304 2.91 -8.05 -10.21
N GLY A 305 1.83 -8.32 -9.47
CA GLY A 305 0.81 -9.26 -9.93
C GLY A 305 1.23 -10.73 -9.83
N SER A 306 2.31 -11.01 -9.09
CA SER A 306 2.96 -12.33 -9.03
C SER A 306 2.59 -13.14 -7.78
N SER A 307 1.46 -12.82 -7.15
CA SER A 307 0.95 -13.55 -5.99
C SER A 307 0.86 -15.05 -6.29
N ILE A 308 1.40 -15.87 -5.39
CA ILE A 308 1.27 -17.32 -5.42
C ILE A 308 -0.11 -17.78 -4.96
N PRO A 309 -0.62 -17.34 -3.79
CA PRO A 309 -1.91 -17.86 -3.31
C PRO A 309 -3.11 -17.32 -4.10
N ARG A 310 -2.97 -16.14 -4.74
CA ARG A 310 -3.97 -15.57 -5.65
C ARG A 310 -3.32 -15.05 -6.93
N GLY A 311 -3.11 -15.95 -7.89
CA GLY A 311 -2.50 -15.63 -9.18
C GLY A 311 -3.05 -14.34 -9.80
N GLY A 312 -2.15 -13.43 -10.16
CA GLY A 312 -2.49 -12.13 -10.75
C GLY A 312 -2.75 -11.02 -9.75
N TRP A 313 -2.94 -11.29 -8.45
CA TRP A 313 -3.20 -10.22 -7.48
C TRP A 313 -2.00 -9.25 -7.41
N GLY A 314 -2.26 -7.95 -7.56
CA GLY A 314 -1.28 -6.87 -7.54
C GLY A 314 -1.80 -5.54 -8.11
N MET A 315 -0.87 -4.69 -8.55
CA MET A 315 -1.19 -3.37 -9.10
C MET A 315 -1.46 -3.43 -10.60
N LEU A 316 -2.59 -2.87 -11.00
CA LEU A 316 -2.95 -2.68 -12.39
C LEU A 316 -2.04 -1.63 -13.04
N ASN A 317 -1.69 -1.90 -14.29
CA ASN A 317 -0.97 -0.96 -15.15
C ASN A 317 -1.46 -1.19 -16.59
N ASP A 318 -2.64 -0.62 -16.88
CA ASP A 318 -3.37 -0.82 -18.13
C ASP A 318 -4.37 0.34 -18.32
N THR A 319 -4.96 0.40 -19.51
CA THR A 319 -6.06 1.30 -19.85
C THR A 319 -7.19 0.47 -20.47
N TYR A 320 -8.39 0.58 -19.92
CA TYR A 320 -9.58 -0.10 -20.44
C TYR A 320 -10.33 0.86 -21.36
N ASN A 321 -10.05 0.81 -22.66
CA ASN A 321 -10.46 1.83 -23.63
C ASN A 321 -9.97 3.22 -23.22
N GLU A 322 -10.85 4.15 -22.84
CA GLU A 322 -10.52 5.49 -22.35
C GLU A 322 -10.35 5.58 -20.81
N PHE A 323 -10.60 4.48 -20.09
CA PHE A 323 -10.56 4.44 -18.63
C PHE A 323 -9.17 4.00 -18.15
N GLU A 324 -8.42 4.92 -17.56
CA GLU A 324 -7.15 4.61 -16.91
C GLU A 324 -7.39 3.81 -15.62
N VAL A 325 -6.71 2.67 -15.48
CA VAL A 325 -6.76 1.83 -14.28
C VAL A 325 -5.39 1.62 -13.64
N SER A 326 -4.35 2.23 -14.20
CA SER A 326 -3.00 2.23 -13.62
C SER A 326 -3.02 2.75 -12.19
N GLY A 327 -2.31 2.05 -11.30
CA GLY A 327 -2.23 2.38 -9.87
C GLY A 327 -3.34 1.78 -9.01
N LEU A 328 -4.47 1.33 -9.59
CA LEU A 328 -5.50 0.61 -8.85
C LEU A 328 -5.02 -0.79 -8.43
N MET A 329 -5.57 -1.32 -7.35
CA MET A 329 -5.19 -2.63 -6.78
C MET A 329 -6.26 -3.67 -7.08
N GLY A 330 -5.86 -4.91 -7.35
CA GLY A 330 -6.78 -6.02 -7.62
C GLY A 330 -6.06 -7.18 -8.30
N SER A 331 -6.62 -7.75 -9.37
CA SER A 331 -5.99 -8.81 -10.18
C SER A 331 -5.64 -8.32 -11.58
N ILE A 332 -4.43 -8.62 -12.05
CA ILE A 332 -4.02 -8.33 -13.44
C ILE A 332 -4.44 -9.41 -14.43
N THR A 333 -4.98 -10.54 -13.95
CA THR A 333 -5.36 -11.69 -14.80
C THR A 333 -6.82 -12.08 -14.73
N ASP A 334 -7.54 -11.77 -13.64
CA ASP A 334 -8.95 -12.12 -13.49
C ASP A 334 -9.82 -11.42 -14.54
N GLY A 335 -10.50 -12.18 -15.41
CA GLY A 335 -11.25 -11.62 -16.55
C GLY A 335 -10.38 -10.78 -17.51
N GLY A 336 -9.05 -10.96 -17.49
CA GLY A 336 -8.09 -10.11 -18.19
C GLY A 336 -7.65 -8.85 -17.42
N GLY A 337 -8.23 -8.62 -16.23
CA GLY A 337 -7.91 -7.57 -15.28
C GLY A 337 -9.14 -7.15 -14.46
N TYR A 338 -8.96 -6.95 -13.16
CA TYR A 338 -10.00 -6.58 -12.18
C TYR A 338 -9.41 -5.63 -11.14
N ALA A 339 -9.88 -4.38 -11.09
CA ALA A 339 -9.57 -3.46 -10.00
C ALA A 339 -10.63 -3.61 -8.89
N PHE A 340 -10.20 -3.68 -7.64
CA PHE A 340 -11.07 -3.82 -6.47
C PHE A 340 -10.98 -2.56 -5.59
N SER A 341 -12.12 -1.93 -5.30
CA SER A 341 -12.17 -0.63 -4.62
C SER A 341 -11.64 -0.68 -3.19
N MET A 342 -12.01 -1.69 -2.39
CA MET A 342 -11.53 -1.82 -1.00
C MET A 342 -9.99 -1.93 -0.96
N ASN A 343 -9.40 -2.84 -1.75
CA ASN A 343 -7.96 -2.99 -1.81
C ASN A 343 -7.27 -1.71 -2.27
N THR A 344 -7.86 -0.99 -3.22
CA THR A 344 -7.30 0.26 -3.73
C THR A 344 -7.27 1.33 -2.64
N PHE A 345 -8.39 1.57 -1.96
CA PHE A 345 -8.50 2.62 -0.94
C PHE A 345 -7.58 2.33 0.24
N THR A 346 -7.61 1.09 0.72
CA THR A 346 -6.82 0.67 1.87
C THR A 346 -5.32 0.58 1.56
N ALA A 347 -4.92 0.17 0.34
CA ALA A 347 -3.51 0.13 -0.03
C ALA A 347 -2.87 1.51 0.05
N ALA A 348 -3.55 2.56 -0.43
CA ALA A 348 -3.04 3.93 -0.36
C ALA A 348 -2.80 4.34 1.10
N TYR A 349 -3.79 4.13 1.97
CA TYR A 349 -3.70 4.41 3.39
C TYR A 349 -2.50 3.72 4.04
N ILE A 350 -2.30 2.43 3.77
CA ILE A 350 -1.24 1.65 4.41
C ILE A 350 0.14 2.00 3.86
N ILE A 351 0.30 1.97 2.53
CA ILE A 351 1.61 1.95 1.87
C ILE A 351 2.26 3.35 1.84
N ALA A 352 1.47 4.44 1.80
CA ALA A 352 2.00 5.79 1.73
C ALA A 352 3.04 6.07 2.84
N LYS A 353 2.75 5.62 4.06
CA LYS A 353 3.58 5.80 5.26
C LYS A 353 4.98 5.24 5.16
N THR A 354 5.23 4.26 4.28
CA THR A 354 6.56 3.66 4.12
C THR A 354 7.62 4.74 3.84
N VAL A 355 7.29 5.79 3.10
CA VAL A 355 8.25 6.83 2.70
C VAL A 355 8.59 7.83 3.82
N LYS A 356 7.87 7.79 4.96
CA LYS A 356 8.30 8.45 6.20
C LYS A 356 9.54 7.78 6.80
N TYR A 357 9.68 6.46 6.60
CA TYR A 357 10.74 5.64 7.20
C TYR A 357 11.83 5.23 6.20
N ASP A 358 11.53 5.25 4.90
CA ASP A 358 12.49 5.03 3.83
C ASP A 358 12.22 6.00 2.67
N THR A 359 12.76 7.21 2.80
CA THR A 359 12.54 8.34 1.89
C THR A 359 13.09 8.14 0.48
N ARG A 360 13.88 7.07 0.27
CA ARG A 360 14.37 6.69 -1.05
C ARG A 360 13.24 6.37 -2.02
N TYR A 361 12.06 5.94 -1.56
CA TYR A 361 10.94 5.61 -2.46
C TYR A 361 9.91 6.73 -2.64
N ALA A 362 10.18 7.93 -2.12
CA ALA A 362 9.24 9.04 -2.07
C ALA A 362 8.68 9.45 -3.45
N SER A 363 9.52 9.51 -4.48
CA SER A 363 9.08 9.88 -5.84
C SER A 363 8.20 8.79 -6.48
N SER A 364 8.62 7.52 -6.42
CA SER A 364 7.84 6.39 -6.95
C SER A 364 6.45 6.30 -6.28
N ILE A 365 6.41 6.40 -4.95
CA ILE A 365 5.14 6.33 -4.22
C ILE A 365 4.27 7.57 -4.48
N GLY A 366 4.86 8.77 -4.59
CA GLY A 366 4.12 9.98 -4.96
C GLY A 366 3.47 9.89 -6.36
N LYS A 367 4.19 9.32 -7.32
CA LYS A 367 3.66 8.99 -8.66
C LYS A 367 2.51 7.99 -8.58
N TRP A 368 2.68 6.90 -7.83
CA TRP A 368 1.63 5.90 -7.65
C TRP A 368 0.36 6.46 -7.01
N LEU A 369 0.49 7.22 -5.92
CA LEU A 369 -0.65 7.82 -5.22
C LEU A 369 -1.43 8.78 -6.14
N ASN A 370 -0.75 9.56 -6.99
CA ASN A 370 -1.41 10.41 -7.99
C ASN A 370 -2.26 9.63 -9.00
N HIS A 371 -1.74 8.51 -9.51
CA HIS A 371 -2.49 7.63 -10.41
C HIS A 371 -3.67 6.96 -9.68
N LEU A 372 -3.42 6.44 -8.48
CA LEU A 372 -4.41 5.76 -7.66
C LEU A 372 -5.60 6.68 -7.33
N ILE A 373 -5.35 7.88 -6.79
CA ILE A 373 -6.44 8.78 -6.37
C ILE A 373 -7.25 9.27 -7.55
N SER A 374 -6.58 9.60 -8.66
CA SER A 374 -7.26 10.04 -9.87
C SER A 374 -8.16 8.92 -10.40
N ASN A 375 -7.61 7.73 -10.61
CA ASN A 375 -8.33 6.62 -11.23
C ASN A 375 -9.39 5.98 -10.32
N SER A 376 -9.31 6.19 -9.00
CA SER A 376 -10.33 5.75 -8.04
C SER A 376 -11.72 6.33 -8.31
N ARG A 377 -11.83 7.47 -9.00
CA ARG A 377 -13.13 8.05 -9.40
C ARG A 377 -14.00 7.08 -10.21
N TYR A 378 -13.37 6.19 -10.97
CA TYR A 378 -14.09 5.26 -11.85
C TYR A 378 -14.80 4.13 -11.10
N PHE A 379 -14.60 3.99 -9.79
CA PHE A 379 -15.43 3.09 -8.99
C PHE A 379 -16.85 3.62 -8.78
N PHE A 380 -17.15 4.89 -9.10
CA PHE A 380 -18.44 5.49 -8.79
C PHE A 380 -19.29 5.69 -10.04
N ALA A 381 -20.61 5.54 -9.87
CA ALA A 381 -21.57 5.55 -10.98
C ALA A 381 -21.57 6.85 -11.78
N ASP A 382 -21.24 8.00 -11.16
CA ASP A 382 -21.16 9.29 -11.83
C ASP A 382 -19.95 9.43 -12.79
N TYR A 383 -18.98 8.51 -12.71
CA TYR A 383 -17.83 8.45 -13.63
C TYR A 383 -17.82 7.18 -14.48
N ALA A 384 -18.68 6.23 -14.16
CA ALA A 384 -18.93 5.09 -15.01
C ALA A 384 -19.83 5.51 -16.20
N LYS A 385 -19.86 4.69 -17.24
CA LYS A 385 -20.78 4.89 -18.37
C LYS A 385 -21.92 3.92 -18.17
N ASP A 386 -23.16 4.41 -18.15
CA ASP A 386 -24.35 3.63 -17.87
C ASP A 386 -24.35 2.26 -18.59
N GLU A 387 -24.09 2.22 -19.90
CA GLU A 387 -24.09 0.97 -20.67
C GLU A 387 -22.95 -0.02 -20.37
N ASN A 388 -21.98 0.36 -19.54
CA ASN A 388 -20.85 -0.44 -19.07
C ASN A 388 -21.01 -0.87 -17.60
N GLU A 389 -22.14 -0.60 -16.95
CA GLU A 389 -22.40 -0.93 -15.55
C GLU A 389 -23.33 -2.13 -15.42
N THR A 390 -23.08 -2.99 -14.42
CA THR A 390 -23.97 -4.11 -14.07
C THR A 390 -25.38 -3.64 -13.78
N MET A 391 -25.51 -2.49 -13.11
CA MET A 391 -26.78 -2.00 -12.61
C MET A 391 -27.69 -1.42 -13.68
N TYR A 392 -27.14 -0.97 -14.80
CA TYR A 392 -27.94 -0.38 -15.87
C TYR A 392 -28.77 -1.41 -16.64
N ILE A 393 -28.31 -2.66 -16.72
CA ILE A 393 -28.99 -3.74 -17.45
C ILE A 393 -29.53 -4.85 -16.53
N SER A 394 -29.45 -4.69 -15.22
CA SER A 394 -29.94 -5.68 -14.26
C SER A 394 -31.48 -5.65 -14.15
N GLU A 395 -32.06 -6.72 -13.61
CA GLU A 395 -33.49 -6.73 -13.26
C GLU A 395 -33.85 -5.74 -12.14
N PHE A 396 -32.84 -5.19 -11.45
CA PHE A 396 -32.98 -4.20 -10.38
C PHE A 396 -32.69 -2.76 -10.84
N ALA A 397 -32.55 -2.50 -12.14
CA ALA A 397 -32.14 -1.18 -12.66
C ALA A 397 -32.99 0.00 -12.13
N GLU A 398 -34.32 -0.16 -12.06
CA GLU A 398 -35.22 0.88 -11.52
C GLU A 398 -34.99 1.11 -10.01
N GLU A 399 -34.84 0.03 -9.23
CA GLU A 399 -34.54 0.10 -7.80
C GLU A 399 -33.18 0.77 -7.57
N THR A 400 -32.19 0.42 -8.38
CA THR A 400 -30.83 0.97 -8.28
C THR A 400 -30.77 2.45 -8.68
N GLN A 401 -31.53 2.86 -9.70
CA GLN A 401 -31.67 4.29 -10.04
C GLN A 401 -32.30 5.06 -8.87
N ALA A 402 -33.40 4.54 -8.29
CA ALA A 402 -34.04 5.16 -7.14
C ALA A 402 -33.11 5.25 -5.91
N PHE A 403 -32.25 4.25 -5.70
CA PHE A 403 -31.21 4.30 -4.67
C PHE A 403 -30.21 5.43 -4.95
N ASN A 404 -29.67 5.53 -6.16
CA ASN A 404 -28.69 6.56 -6.52
C ASN A 404 -29.25 7.98 -6.54
N GLU A 405 -30.55 8.18 -6.74
CA GLU A 405 -31.18 9.50 -6.59
C GLU A 405 -31.08 10.02 -5.15
N ILE A 406 -31.16 9.12 -4.17
CA ILE A 406 -31.02 9.46 -2.75
C ILE A 406 -29.53 9.47 -2.36
N ALA A 407 -28.80 8.43 -2.76
CA ALA A 407 -27.40 8.22 -2.41
C ALA A 407 -26.44 9.17 -3.14
N ASP A 408 -26.88 9.83 -4.22
CA ASP A 408 -26.08 10.76 -5.02
C ASP A 408 -24.72 10.18 -5.44
N ASN A 409 -24.75 8.93 -5.94
CA ASN A 409 -23.58 8.18 -6.41
C ASN A 409 -22.44 8.06 -5.36
N THR A 410 -22.78 8.14 -4.07
CA THR A 410 -21.82 8.08 -2.96
C THR A 410 -21.13 6.72 -2.82
N PHE A 411 -21.82 5.63 -3.19
CA PHE A 411 -21.34 4.28 -2.98
C PHE A 411 -20.55 3.77 -4.19
N PRO A 412 -19.32 3.27 -3.97
CA PRO A 412 -18.53 2.70 -5.06
C PRO A 412 -19.11 1.35 -5.49
N TYR A 413 -18.95 1.00 -6.76
CA TYR A 413 -18.94 -0.39 -7.20
C TYR A 413 -17.83 -1.16 -6.49
N GLU A 414 -18.07 -2.45 -6.28
CA GLU A 414 -17.02 -3.35 -5.79
C GLU A 414 -15.78 -3.26 -6.68
N GLY A 415 -15.92 -3.35 -8.00
CA GLY A 415 -14.77 -3.27 -8.87
C GLY A 415 -15.02 -2.87 -10.31
N ILE A 416 -13.91 -2.88 -11.06
CA ILE A 416 -13.84 -2.55 -12.47
C ILE A 416 -13.17 -3.73 -13.18
N ARG A 417 -13.95 -4.51 -13.92
CA ARG A 417 -13.45 -5.62 -14.74
C ARG A 417 -13.03 -5.08 -16.11
N LYS A 418 -11.97 -5.65 -16.68
CA LYS A 418 -11.53 -5.33 -18.04
C LYS A 418 -12.62 -5.67 -19.07
N SER A 419 -13.35 -6.75 -18.85
CA SER A 419 -14.44 -7.14 -19.72
C SER A 419 -15.57 -7.82 -18.95
N GLY A 420 -16.80 -7.58 -19.39
CA GLY A 420 -18.03 -8.17 -18.87
C GLY A 420 -19.21 -7.77 -19.76
N SER A 421 -20.19 -8.66 -19.94
CA SER A 421 -21.37 -8.40 -20.79
C SER A 421 -21.04 -7.88 -22.21
N SER A 422 -19.91 -8.29 -22.79
CA SER A 422 -19.37 -7.79 -24.08
C SER A 422 -18.99 -6.31 -24.12
N LYS A 423 -18.78 -5.68 -22.96
CA LYS A 423 -18.35 -4.30 -22.78
C LYS A 423 -16.96 -4.24 -22.11
N THR A 424 -16.26 -3.12 -22.31
CA THR A 424 -14.95 -2.82 -21.72
C THR A 424 -14.88 -1.32 -21.39
N PRO A 425 -14.54 -0.94 -20.15
CA PRO A 425 -14.57 -1.78 -18.95
C PRO A 425 -15.99 -2.24 -18.60
N TRP A 426 -16.11 -3.05 -17.55
CA TRP A 426 -17.38 -3.45 -16.94
C TRP A 426 -17.35 -3.13 -15.44
N PHE A 427 -18.21 -2.22 -14.99
CA PHE A 427 -18.31 -1.77 -13.61
C PHE A 427 -19.30 -2.66 -12.85
N GLY A 428 -18.87 -3.27 -11.75
CA GLY A 428 -19.67 -4.22 -11.00
C GLY A 428 -18.83 -5.09 -10.07
N GLY A 429 -19.37 -6.23 -9.64
CA GLY A 429 -18.70 -7.04 -8.62
C GLY A 429 -19.13 -8.49 -8.58
N ASP A 430 -18.60 -9.18 -7.60
CA ASP A 430 -19.02 -10.51 -7.15
C ASP A 430 -20.46 -10.58 -6.57
N PRO A 431 -21.03 -9.54 -5.91
CA PRO A 431 -22.31 -9.66 -5.21
C PRO A 431 -23.46 -10.10 -6.11
N THR A 432 -23.58 -9.52 -7.30
CA THR A 432 -24.62 -9.90 -8.26
C THR A 432 -24.31 -11.20 -9.00
N VAL A 433 -23.02 -11.53 -9.18
CA VAL A 433 -22.57 -12.78 -9.80
C VAL A 433 -22.87 -13.99 -8.91
N TYR A 434 -22.65 -13.86 -7.60
CA TYR A 434 -22.85 -14.92 -6.63
C TYR A 434 -24.17 -14.80 -5.85
N ASN A 435 -25.02 -13.84 -6.21
CA ASN A 435 -26.33 -13.59 -5.59
C ASN A 435 -26.24 -13.33 -4.07
N TRP A 436 -25.24 -12.55 -3.65
CA TRP A 436 -25.10 -12.04 -2.28
C TRP A 436 -25.96 -10.79 -2.05
N ALA A 437 -26.17 -10.00 -3.10
CA ALA A 437 -26.96 -8.77 -3.04
C ALA A 437 -27.64 -8.48 -4.38
N LYS A 438 -28.63 -7.59 -4.34
CA LYS A 438 -29.32 -7.06 -5.52
C LYS A 438 -28.47 -6.07 -6.33
N THR A 439 -27.48 -5.44 -5.71
CA THR A 439 -26.60 -4.46 -6.35
C THR A 439 -25.13 -4.77 -6.13
N ASP A 440 -24.26 -4.19 -6.95
CA ASP A 440 -22.80 -4.23 -6.74
C ASP A 440 -22.28 -2.98 -6.01
N PHE A 441 -23.16 -2.15 -5.45
CA PHE A 441 -22.75 -1.00 -4.63
C PHE A 441 -22.26 -1.49 -3.27
N SER A 442 -20.97 -1.30 -3.05
CA SER A 442 -20.20 -1.88 -1.97
C SER A 442 -20.08 -0.92 -0.79
N LEU A 443 -20.86 -1.17 0.25
CA LEU A 443 -20.67 -0.52 1.55
C LEU A 443 -19.35 -1.02 2.17
N TYR A 444 -19.06 -2.30 1.99
CA TYR A 444 -17.79 -2.92 2.36
C TYR A 444 -16.57 -2.12 1.85
N SER A 445 -16.57 -1.73 0.58
CA SER A 445 -15.51 -0.90 0.00
C SER A 445 -15.63 0.57 0.41
N GLY A 446 -16.86 1.08 0.49
CA GLY A 446 -17.16 2.43 0.97
C GLY A 446 -16.63 2.69 2.38
N ALA A 447 -16.62 1.67 3.24
CA ALA A 447 -16.10 1.69 4.59
C ALA A 447 -14.60 2.01 4.67
N SER A 448 -13.84 1.91 3.58
CA SER A 448 -12.43 2.32 3.50
C SER A 448 -12.22 3.70 2.85
N MET A 449 -13.27 4.40 2.41
CA MET A 449 -13.12 5.70 1.75
C MET A 449 -12.51 6.77 2.66
N GLY A 450 -12.84 6.76 3.95
CA GLY A 450 -12.27 7.70 4.91
C GLY A 450 -10.76 7.50 5.11
N MET A 451 -10.29 6.25 5.05
CA MET A 451 -8.85 5.93 5.05
C MET A 451 -8.12 6.51 3.83
N LEU A 452 -8.75 6.49 2.65
CA LEU A 452 -8.19 7.12 1.46
C LEU A 452 -8.25 8.65 1.57
N ALA A 453 -9.42 9.19 1.92
CA ALA A 453 -9.69 10.62 1.95
C ALA A 453 -8.85 11.39 2.97
N SER A 454 -8.49 10.76 4.08
CA SER A 454 -7.70 11.39 5.14
C SER A 454 -6.25 11.69 4.74
N LEU A 455 -5.74 11.07 3.66
CA LEU A 455 -4.37 11.28 3.19
C LEU A 455 -4.23 12.57 2.36
N TYR A 456 -5.23 12.97 1.58
CA TYR A 456 -5.03 13.90 0.46
C TYR A 456 -5.46 15.32 0.76
N GLU A 457 -4.57 16.26 0.47
CA GLU A 457 -4.87 17.68 0.35
C GLU A 457 -4.35 18.22 -0.99
N LYS A 458 -5.18 19.00 -1.69
CA LYS A 458 -4.79 19.66 -2.95
C LYS A 458 -3.89 20.87 -2.64
N THR A 459 -2.86 21.06 -3.45
CA THR A 459 -2.03 22.28 -3.39
C THR A 459 -2.47 23.31 -4.43
N ASN A 460 -1.80 24.46 -4.46
CA ASN A 460 -1.94 25.45 -5.52
C ASN A 460 -1.42 24.98 -6.90
N VAL A 461 -0.78 23.81 -6.99
CA VAL A 461 -0.24 23.26 -8.24
C VAL A 461 -0.94 21.94 -8.56
N GLU A 462 -1.69 21.90 -9.67
CA GLU A 462 -2.32 20.67 -10.17
C GLU A 462 -1.30 19.53 -10.32
N GLY A 463 -1.63 18.34 -9.84
CA GLY A 463 -0.71 17.18 -9.85
C GLY A 463 0.21 17.08 -8.63
N ILE A 464 0.42 18.17 -7.87
CA ILE A 464 1.18 18.12 -6.61
C ILE A 464 0.18 18.07 -5.45
N LEU A 465 0.18 16.96 -4.74
CA LEU A 465 -0.69 16.72 -3.59
C LEU A 465 0.16 16.74 -2.32
N LYS A 466 -0.41 17.29 -1.24
CA LYS A 466 0.13 17.14 0.11
C LYS A 466 -0.50 15.87 0.68
N ILE A 467 0.32 14.82 0.81
CA ILE A 467 -0.10 13.52 1.31
C ILE A 467 0.29 13.39 2.76
N ASP A 468 -0.67 13.25 3.68
CA ASP A 468 -0.42 13.03 5.10
C ASP A 468 0.12 11.61 5.35
N LEU A 469 1.35 11.53 5.86
CA LEU A 469 2.03 10.27 6.21
C LEU A 469 1.90 9.93 7.69
N SER A 470 1.33 10.82 8.50
CA SER A 470 1.08 10.61 9.92
C SER A 470 -0.26 9.93 10.18
N VAL A 471 -1.26 10.14 9.32
CA VAL A 471 -2.58 9.51 9.45
C VAL A 471 -2.45 7.98 9.47
N GLY A 472 -2.76 7.35 10.61
CA GLY A 472 -2.68 5.91 10.84
C GLY A 472 -1.28 5.36 11.15
N ASP A 473 -0.26 6.21 11.28
CA ASP A 473 1.11 5.86 11.69
C ASP A 473 1.24 5.88 13.22
N TYR A 474 0.41 5.06 13.86
CA TYR A 474 0.29 5.01 15.32
C TYR A 474 1.64 4.90 16.03
N PHE A 475 1.74 5.56 17.19
CA PHE A 475 2.91 5.61 18.08
C PHE A 475 4.08 6.47 17.56
N ASN A 476 3.93 7.13 16.40
CA ASN A 476 4.93 8.07 15.87
C ASN A 476 4.33 9.42 15.42
N ASP A 477 3.29 9.86 16.12
CA ASP A 477 2.47 11.05 15.82
C ASP A 477 3.05 12.36 16.35
N LEU A 478 4.31 12.36 16.78
CA LEU A 478 4.90 13.55 17.41
C LEU A 478 5.00 14.75 16.46
N TYR A 479 5.19 14.48 15.17
CA TYR A 479 5.44 15.51 14.17
C TYR A 479 4.67 15.18 12.89
N PRO A 480 3.72 16.04 12.48
CA PRO A 480 3.04 15.91 11.20
C PRO A 480 4.06 15.77 10.06
N THR A 481 3.87 14.77 9.21
CA THR A 481 4.79 14.47 8.11
C THR A 481 4.02 14.33 6.80
N TYR A 482 4.50 14.98 5.74
CA TYR A 482 3.83 15.05 4.45
C TYR A 482 4.74 14.71 3.28
N LEU A 483 4.23 13.98 2.31
CA LEU A 483 4.86 13.79 1.00
C LEU A 483 4.30 14.80 0.00
N LEU A 484 5.19 15.49 -0.73
CA LEU A 484 4.84 16.25 -1.91
C LEU A 484 5.72 15.77 -3.08
N TYR A 485 5.08 15.36 -4.17
CA TYR A 485 5.74 14.89 -5.38
C TYR A 485 5.43 15.84 -6.55
N ASN A 486 6.46 16.24 -7.30
CA ASN A 486 6.29 17.06 -8.49
C ASN A 486 6.28 16.20 -9.77
N PRO A 487 5.11 15.91 -10.38
CA PRO A 487 5.03 15.11 -11.60
C PRO A 487 5.43 15.90 -12.87
N HIS A 488 5.71 17.19 -12.76
CA HIS A 488 5.96 18.06 -13.91
C HIS A 488 7.42 18.00 -14.37
N ASN A 489 7.64 18.19 -15.67
CA ASN A 489 8.98 18.27 -16.29
C ASN A 489 9.79 19.52 -15.90
N THR A 490 9.27 20.37 -15.01
CA THR A 490 9.89 21.61 -14.56
C THR A 490 9.73 21.74 -13.05
N LYS A 491 10.69 22.40 -12.39
CA LYS A 491 10.54 22.84 -11.00
C LYS A 491 9.22 23.59 -10.78
N LYS A 492 8.56 23.31 -9.66
CA LYS A 492 7.32 23.98 -9.22
C LYS A 492 7.50 24.55 -7.82
N THR A 493 6.66 25.52 -7.49
CA THR A 493 6.61 26.16 -6.17
C THR A 493 5.23 25.95 -5.58
N VAL A 494 5.18 25.30 -4.43
CA VAL A 494 3.97 25.03 -3.66
C VAL A 494 3.87 26.00 -2.50
N SER A 495 2.71 26.63 -2.33
CA SER A 495 2.37 27.36 -1.11
C SER A 495 2.04 26.33 -0.04
N TYR A 496 2.85 26.29 1.02
CA TYR A 496 2.73 25.32 2.10
C TYR A 496 2.29 26.01 3.39
N ASP A 497 1.13 25.59 3.88
CA ASP A 497 0.62 25.96 5.20
C ASP A 497 0.96 24.84 6.19
N SER A 498 1.70 25.20 7.25
CA SER A 498 1.97 24.30 8.37
C SER A 498 0.74 24.14 9.26
N GLN A 499 0.57 22.97 9.86
CA GLN A 499 -0.46 22.77 10.88
C GLN A 499 -0.12 23.53 12.17
N GLY A 500 1.16 23.56 12.54
CA GLY A 500 1.66 24.28 13.71
C GLY A 500 2.13 25.71 13.42
N LEU A 501 2.18 26.53 14.47
CA LEU A 501 2.86 27.84 14.46
C LEU A 501 4.20 27.74 15.18
N GLY A 502 5.25 28.34 14.61
CA GLY A 502 6.60 28.31 15.16
C GLY A 502 7.32 26.98 14.92
N VAL A 503 7.02 26.31 13.80
CA VAL A 503 7.64 25.05 13.40
C VAL A 503 8.76 25.29 12.39
N ASP A 504 9.78 24.44 12.41
CA ASP A 504 10.72 24.27 11.32
C ASP A 504 10.18 23.25 10.32
N ILE A 505 10.35 23.55 9.04
CA ILE A 505 9.97 22.69 7.93
C ILE A 505 11.21 21.87 7.57
N TYR A 506 11.20 20.60 7.97
CA TYR A 506 12.34 19.68 7.82
C TYR A 506 12.11 18.70 6.68
N ASP A 507 12.95 18.73 5.64
CA ASP A 507 12.87 17.76 4.55
C ASP A 507 13.71 16.51 4.87
N LEU A 508 13.03 15.37 5.07
CA LEU A 508 13.66 14.08 5.36
C LEU A 508 14.45 13.51 4.17
N VAL A 509 14.16 13.93 2.93
CA VAL A 509 14.87 13.46 1.73
C VAL A 509 16.27 14.05 1.68
N THR A 510 16.39 15.37 1.81
CA THR A 510 17.69 16.06 1.77
C THR A 510 18.35 16.20 3.14
N ASP A 511 17.63 15.86 4.21
CA ASP A 511 18.06 15.98 5.60
C ASP A 511 18.32 17.45 6.03
N ASN A 512 17.50 18.40 5.56
CA ASN A 512 17.70 19.84 5.81
C ASN A 512 16.45 20.53 6.34
N ILE A 513 16.65 21.51 7.22
CA ILE A 513 15.63 22.52 7.52
C ILE A 513 15.55 23.46 6.32
N ILE A 514 14.43 23.44 5.59
CA ILE A 514 14.23 24.29 4.39
C ILE A 514 13.64 25.65 4.75
N HIS A 515 12.86 25.73 5.82
CA HIS A 515 12.35 26.98 6.41
C HIS A 515 12.35 26.86 7.93
N SER A 516 12.68 27.95 8.62
CA SER A 516 12.75 27.97 10.09
C SER A 516 11.71 28.91 10.71
N ASN A 517 11.18 28.54 11.87
CA ASN A 517 10.25 29.33 12.68
C ASN A 517 9.04 29.86 11.86
N VAL A 518 8.42 28.96 11.11
CA VAL A 518 7.30 29.23 10.22
C VAL A 518 6.06 29.56 11.03
N THR A 519 5.49 30.73 10.78
CA THR A 519 4.27 31.24 11.45
C THR A 519 3.18 31.66 10.45
N THR A 520 3.49 31.57 9.16
CA THR A 520 2.63 31.88 8.01
C THR A 520 2.97 30.92 6.88
N SER A 521 2.17 30.89 5.82
CA SER A 521 2.49 30.14 4.60
C SER A 521 3.92 30.39 4.09
N VAL A 522 4.58 29.36 3.58
CA VAL A 522 5.91 29.41 2.96
C VAL A 522 5.92 28.76 1.59
N ASP A 523 6.83 29.19 0.72
CA ASP A 523 7.01 28.61 -0.60
C ASP A 523 8.00 27.43 -0.55
N ILE A 524 7.56 26.25 -0.97
CA ILE A 524 8.40 25.05 -1.11
C ILE A 524 8.68 24.83 -2.60
N GLU A 525 9.95 24.88 -2.98
CA GLU A 525 10.42 24.54 -4.32
C GLU A 525 10.67 23.03 -4.45
N ILE A 526 10.11 22.40 -5.49
CA ILE A 526 10.27 20.97 -5.76
C ILE A 526 10.75 20.80 -7.21
N GLU A 527 11.91 20.17 -7.40
CA GLU A 527 12.49 19.89 -8.72
C GLU A 527 11.60 18.95 -9.56
N ALA A 528 11.82 18.91 -10.87
CA ALA A 528 11.05 18.05 -11.78
C ALA A 528 11.21 16.57 -11.42
N HIS A 529 10.10 15.84 -11.27
CA HIS A 529 10.05 14.41 -10.95
C HIS A 529 10.69 14.03 -9.60
N GLU A 530 10.86 15.00 -8.72
CA GLU A 530 11.40 14.80 -7.38
C GLU A 530 10.31 14.97 -6.32
N SER A 531 10.59 14.43 -5.14
CA SER A 531 9.74 14.57 -3.95
C SER A 531 10.47 15.28 -2.84
N VAL A 532 9.69 15.94 -1.98
CA VAL A 532 10.11 16.34 -0.63
C VAL A 532 9.24 15.60 0.39
N VAL A 533 9.84 15.22 1.52
CA VAL A 533 9.10 14.62 2.64
C VAL A 533 9.25 15.56 3.83
N ILE A 534 8.24 16.37 4.06
CA ILE A 534 8.23 17.46 5.01
C ILE A 534 7.77 16.96 6.37
N MET A 535 8.62 17.06 7.39
CA MET A 535 8.27 16.91 8.79
C MET A 535 8.19 18.29 9.46
N GLU A 536 7.08 18.60 10.11
CA GLU A 536 6.91 19.81 10.91
C GLU A 536 7.49 19.58 12.31
N VAL A 537 8.66 20.13 12.61
CA VAL A 537 9.32 19.97 13.92
C VAL A 537 9.26 21.28 14.71
N ASP A 538 9.14 21.24 16.03
CA ASP A 538 9.17 22.48 16.81
C ASP A 538 10.49 23.23 16.59
N HIS A 539 10.45 24.55 16.38
CA HIS A 539 11.66 25.36 16.11
C HIS A 539 12.71 25.26 17.22
N THR A 540 12.28 25.02 18.47
CA THR A 540 13.19 24.87 19.62
C THR A 540 13.68 23.44 19.82
N ALA A 541 13.24 22.48 18.99
CA ALA A 541 13.58 21.09 19.16
C ALA A 541 15.04 20.83 18.76
N ASN A 542 15.73 20.01 19.55
CA ASN A 542 17.13 19.70 19.34
C ASN A 542 17.28 18.47 18.44
N LEU A 543 17.63 18.70 17.17
CA LEU A 543 17.97 17.65 16.21
C LEU A 543 19.39 17.15 16.44
N ILE A 544 19.52 15.88 16.82
CA ILE A 544 20.81 15.21 17.02
C ILE A 544 21.07 14.32 15.82
N LYS A 545 22.01 14.74 14.96
CA LYS A 545 22.46 13.97 13.80
C LYS A 545 23.63 13.07 14.20
N THR A 546 23.48 11.78 13.97
CA THR A 546 24.57 10.79 14.11
C THR A 546 25.12 10.42 12.73
N ASN A 547 25.92 9.37 12.61
CA ASN A 547 26.34 8.82 11.31
C ASN A 547 25.31 7.85 10.68
N LYS A 548 24.21 7.53 11.38
CA LYS A 548 23.21 6.56 10.92
C LYS A 548 21.78 7.08 10.91
N GLU A 549 21.50 8.10 11.70
CA GLU A 549 20.13 8.52 11.98
C GLU A 549 20.10 9.94 12.52
N VAL A 550 18.93 10.56 12.40
CA VAL A 550 18.57 11.81 13.07
C VAL A 550 17.60 11.49 14.19
N LYS A 551 17.93 11.99 15.38
CA LYS A 551 17.05 11.93 16.54
C LYS A 551 16.49 13.29 16.86
N LEU A 552 15.26 13.28 17.32
CA LEU A 552 14.63 14.41 17.96
C LEU A 552 14.29 13.99 19.39
N GLN A 553 14.98 14.60 20.34
CA GLN A 553 15.06 14.09 21.72
C GLN A 553 15.61 12.65 21.71
N ASP A 554 14.86 11.68 22.27
CA ASP A 554 15.26 10.27 22.31
C ASP A 554 14.68 9.42 21.17
N LYS A 555 13.87 10.01 20.28
CA LYS A 555 13.20 9.28 19.19
C LYS A 555 13.91 9.47 17.87
N VAL A 556 14.01 8.39 17.11
CA VAL A 556 14.57 8.39 15.76
C VAL A 556 13.51 8.91 14.80
N ILE A 557 13.83 9.97 14.05
CA ILE A 557 12.90 10.62 13.10
C ILE A 557 13.32 10.45 11.64
N ASN A 558 14.59 10.14 11.37
CA ASN A 558 15.09 9.89 10.03
C ASN A 558 16.24 8.86 10.06
N GLY A 559 16.23 7.94 9.11
CA GLY A 559 17.32 7.01 8.86
C GLY A 559 18.24 7.52 7.76
N TYR A 560 19.55 7.34 7.93
CA TYR A 560 20.47 7.54 6.84
C TYR A 560 20.56 6.28 5.99
N HIS A 561 20.58 6.48 4.69
CA HIS A 561 20.58 5.41 3.71
C HIS A 561 21.62 5.67 2.62
N ALA A 562 22.18 4.57 2.12
CA ALA A 562 22.80 4.57 0.82
C ALA A 562 21.75 4.21 -0.24
N THR A 563 21.89 4.79 -1.42
CA THR A 563 21.12 4.43 -2.60
C THR A 563 22.08 4.04 -3.72
N LEU A 564 22.10 2.74 -4.04
CA LEU A 564 22.92 2.18 -5.10
C LEU A 564 22.16 2.21 -6.43
N ASN A 565 22.76 2.88 -7.41
CA ASN A 565 22.25 3.01 -8.76
C ASN A 565 23.16 2.28 -9.75
N ILE A 566 22.56 1.67 -10.77
CA ILE A 566 23.26 1.16 -11.94
C ILE A 566 23.11 2.20 -13.03
N LEU A 567 24.22 2.68 -13.60
CA LEU A 567 24.20 3.75 -14.62
C LEU A 567 24.38 3.23 -16.05
N SER A 568 24.94 2.03 -16.19
CA SER A 568 25.45 1.53 -17.48
C SER A 568 24.52 0.62 -18.26
N HIS A 569 23.56 -0.03 -17.59
CA HIS A 569 22.74 -1.11 -18.15
C HIS A 569 21.34 -1.11 -17.54
N GLN A 570 20.37 -1.57 -18.32
CA GLN A 570 18.98 -1.78 -17.95
C GLN A 570 18.64 -3.27 -17.86
N ASN A 571 17.51 -3.56 -17.21
CA ASN A 571 17.01 -4.93 -17.13
C ASN A 571 16.74 -5.51 -18.53
N ASN A 572 17.26 -6.72 -18.74
CA ASN A 572 17.25 -7.52 -19.97
C ASN A 572 18.18 -7.05 -21.10
N ASP A 573 19.08 -6.10 -20.83
CA ASP A 573 20.12 -5.72 -21.80
C ASP A 573 20.94 -6.95 -22.25
N GLU A 574 21.30 -6.95 -23.53
CA GLU A 574 22.19 -7.95 -24.10
C GLU A 574 23.65 -7.53 -23.90
N VAL A 575 24.44 -8.36 -23.23
CA VAL A 575 25.85 -8.08 -22.90
C VAL A 575 26.75 -9.21 -23.35
N THR A 576 28.04 -8.93 -23.53
CA THR A 576 29.07 -9.97 -23.75
C THR A 576 29.45 -10.67 -22.45
N LYS A 577 30.08 -11.85 -22.51
CA LYS A 577 30.61 -12.57 -21.32
C LYS A 577 31.49 -11.73 -20.40
N LYS A 578 32.15 -10.70 -20.95
CA LYS A 578 32.92 -9.70 -20.22
C LYS A 578 32.31 -8.34 -20.50
N PHE A 579 31.93 -7.60 -19.46
CA PHE A 579 31.36 -6.25 -19.59
C PHE A 579 31.64 -5.43 -18.33
N ASN A 580 31.55 -4.11 -18.44
CA ASN A 580 31.73 -3.21 -17.31
C ASN A 580 30.35 -2.76 -16.81
N LEU A 581 30.08 -2.95 -15.53
CA LEU A 581 28.95 -2.31 -14.86
C LEU A 581 29.44 -1.02 -14.19
N ILE A 582 28.90 0.13 -14.60
CA ILE A 582 29.11 1.40 -13.90
C ILE A 582 27.97 1.59 -12.91
N VAL A 583 28.33 1.84 -11.64
CA VAL A 583 27.40 2.12 -10.55
C VAL A 583 27.70 3.47 -9.91
N SER A 584 26.71 4.03 -9.21
CA SER A 584 26.89 5.20 -8.37
C SER A 584 26.12 5.05 -7.07
N THR A 585 26.62 5.67 -6.01
CA THR A 585 25.95 5.65 -4.70
C THR A 585 25.62 7.07 -4.28
N ALA A 586 24.35 7.35 -4.00
CA ALA A 586 23.90 8.57 -3.34
C ALA A 586 23.66 8.28 -1.85
N MET A 587 23.80 9.28 -0.99
CA MET A 587 23.58 9.14 0.45
C MET A 587 23.00 10.44 0.99
N ASN A 588 22.06 10.35 1.92
CA ASN A 588 21.57 11.48 2.73
C ASN A 588 22.43 11.66 4.01
N ALA A 589 23.69 11.23 3.96
CA ALA A 589 24.66 11.26 5.05
C ALA A 589 26.05 11.63 4.54
N VAL A 590 26.87 12.20 5.42
CA VAL A 590 28.31 12.40 5.16
C VAL A 590 29.03 11.07 5.39
N ASP A 591 29.12 10.24 4.35
CA ASP A 591 29.79 8.94 4.37
C ASP A 591 30.46 8.64 3.01
N GLU A 592 31.28 7.59 2.96
CA GLU A 592 32.01 7.15 1.77
C GLU A 592 31.77 5.66 1.53
N VAL A 593 31.75 5.26 0.25
CA VAL A 593 31.74 3.84 -0.12
C VAL A 593 33.03 3.17 0.35
N ASP A 594 32.89 2.06 1.07
CA ASP A 594 33.99 1.17 1.41
C ASP A 594 34.23 0.19 0.25
N TYR A 595 33.19 -0.55 -0.15
CA TYR A 595 33.25 -1.46 -1.29
C TYR A 595 31.89 -1.81 -1.87
N TYR A 596 31.92 -2.41 -3.06
CA TYR A 596 30.79 -3.06 -3.71
C TYR A 596 30.95 -4.57 -3.73
N GLU A 597 29.83 -5.28 -3.73
CA GLU A 597 29.79 -6.71 -4.04
C GLU A 597 28.89 -6.97 -5.23
N VAL A 598 29.25 -7.95 -6.06
CA VAL A 598 28.37 -8.48 -7.10
C VAL A 598 28.21 -9.97 -6.87
N VAL A 599 26.97 -10.40 -6.73
CA VAL A 599 26.59 -11.80 -6.58
C VAL A 599 26.00 -12.29 -7.90
N ILE A 600 26.61 -13.33 -8.48
CA ILE A 600 26.13 -14.00 -9.71
C ILE A 600 26.18 -15.51 -9.49
N ASN A 601 25.03 -16.19 -9.62
CA ASN A 601 24.90 -17.63 -9.36
C ASN A 601 25.47 -18.06 -7.99
N GLY A 602 25.26 -17.25 -6.95
CA GLY A 602 25.76 -17.49 -5.60
C GLY A 602 27.26 -17.17 -5.39
N ILE A 603 27.98 -16.75 -6.43
CA ILE A 603 29.39 -16.34 -6.31
C ILE A 603 29.45 -14.84 -6.07
N THR A 604 30.06 -14.43 -4.96
CA THR A 604 30.28 -13.03 -4.59
C THR A 604 31.67 -12.56 -5.02
N THR A 605 31.74 -11.42 -5.72
CA THR A 605 33.00 -10.74 -6.06
C THR A 605 32.99 -9.32 -5.49
N LYS A 606 34.08 -8.92 -4.83
CA LYS A 606 34.23 -7.61 -4.19
C LYS A 606 35.01 -6.62 -5.07
N TYR A 607 34.59 -5.37 -5.09
CA TYR A 607 35.18 -4.28 -5.86
C TYR A 607 35.35 -3.02 -5.00
N THR A 608 36.41 -2.25 -5.24
CA THR A 608 36.66 -0.95 -4.58
C THR A 608 36.49 0.25 -5.50
N THR A 609 36.12 0.00 -6.77
CA THR A 609 35.88 1.04 -7.78
C THR A 609 34.44 0.98 -8.26
N ASN A 610 33.88 2.11 -8.69
CA ASN A 610 32.52 2.20 -9.21
C ASN A 610 32.32 1.59 -10.62
N THR A 611 33.41 1.16 -11.27
CA THR A 611 33.38 0.37 -12.49
C THR A 611 33.67 -1.09 -12.15
N LEU A 612 32.64 -1.93 -12.16
CA LEU A 612 32.68 -3.35 -11.81
C LEU A 612 32.93 -4.17 -13.08
N LYS A 613 34.08 -4.85 -13.16
CA LYS A 613 34.44 -5.69 -14.32
C LYS A 613 33.81 -7.07 -14.16
N ILE A 614 32.72 -7.32 -14.87
CA ILE A 614 31.97 -8.57 -14.78
C ILE A 614 32.49 -9.57 -15.80
N GLU A 615 32.73 -10.80 -15.36
CA GLU A 615 32.95 -11.96 -16.21
C GLU A 615 32.00 -13.09 -15.82
N THR A 616 31.21 -13.59 -16.76
CA THR A 616 30.22 -14.64 -16.49
C THR A 616 29.93 -15.50 -17.72
N THR A 617 29.17 -16.57 -17.55
CA THR A 617 28.79 -17.50 -18.62
C THR A 617 27.59 -16.99 -19.42
N SER A 618 27.41 -17.51 -20.64
CA SER A 618 26.25 -17.17 -21.48
C SER A 618 24.92 -17.53 -20.81
N GLY A 619 23.85 -16.91 -21.30
CA GLY A 619 22.47 -17.13 -20.84
C GLY A 619 21.91 -15.97 -20.01
N SER A 620 20.69 -16.12 -19.52
CA SER A 620 20.06 -15.15 -18.62
C SER A 620 20.79 -15.16 -17.28
N LYS A 621 21.28 -14.00 -16.84
CA LYS A 621 21.92 -13.82 -15.53
C LYS A 621 21.16 -12.78 -14.72
N THR A 622 21.05 -13.04 -13.43
CA THR A 622 20.63 -12.06 -12.43
C THR A 622 21.85 -11.72 -11.59
N LEU A 623 22.19 -10.44 -11.56
CA LEU A 623 23.26 -9.88 -10.76
C LEU A 623 22.61 -9.16 -9.58
N THR A 624 23.01 -9.50 -8.36
CA THR A 624 22.70 -8.68 -7.17
C THR A 624 23.93 -7.86 -6.85
N ILE A 625 23.83 -6.54 -6.98
CA ILE A 625 24.90 -5.60 -6.65
C ILE A 625 24.59 -4.99 -5.30
N LYS A 626 25.59 -4.93 -4.45
CA LYS A 626 25.50 -4.40 -3.09
C LYS A 626 26.54 -3.32 -2.88
N VAL A 627 26.24 -2.35 -2.04
CA VAL A 627 27.18 -1.33 -1.59
C VAL A 627 27.28 -1.39 -0.07
N TYR A 628 28.51 -1.26 0.43
CA TYR A 628 28.83 -1.13 1.83
C TYR A 628 29.64 0.15 2.02
N THR A 629 29.27 0.95 3.00
CA THR A 629 29.91 2.24 3.31
C THR A 629 30.76 2.13 4.56
N LYS A 630 31.68 3.07 4.77
CA LYS A 630 32.55 3.09 5.95
C LYS A 630 31.76 3.36 7.24
N GLY A 631 30.70 4.15 7.17
CA GLY A 631 29.77 4.41 8.28
C GLY A 631 28.79 3.27 8.58
N GLY A 632 28.81 2.20 7.78
CA GLY A 632 28.01 1.00 7.99
C GLY A 632 26.62 1.03 7.33
N LEU A 633 26.34 2.02 6.48
CA LEU A 633 25.18 2.02 5.58
C LEU A 633 25.34 0.94 4.50
N TYR A 634 24.20 0.41 4.08
CA TYR A 634 24.08 -0.69 3.12
C TYR A 634 22.97 -0.40 2.12
N ASP A 635 23.16 -0.81 0.87
CA ASP A 635 22.07 -0.93 -0.09
C ASP A 635 22.33 -2.03 -1.11
N GLN A 636 21.27 -2.48 -1.78
CA GLN A 636 21.37 -3.42 -2.88
C GLN A 636 20.38 -3.12 -4.02
N VAL A 637 20.77 -3.57 -5.21
CA VAL A 637 19.98 -3.50 -6.44
C VAL A 637 20.19 -4.77 -7.26
N THR A 638 19.19 -5.16 -8.03
CA THR A 638 19.27 -6.34 -8.89
C THR A 638 19.19 -5.94 -10.37
N LEU A 639 20.00 -6.59 -11.20
CA LEU A 639 20.00 -6.41 -12.65
C LEU A 639 19.91 -7.76 -13.34
N ARG A 640 18.94 -7.92 -14.23
CA ARG A 640 18.88 -9.05 -15.15
C ARG A 640 19.52 -8.69 -16.48
N VAL A 641 20.39 -9.53 -17.02
CA VAL A 641 21.02 -9.36 -18.34
C VAL A 641 20.98 -10.64 -19.17
N ARG A 642 21.07 -10.52 -20.49
CA ARG A 642 21.19 -11.64 -21.43
C ARG A 642 22.63 -11.70 -21.95
N VAL A 643 23.41 -12.66 -21.46
CA VAL A 643 24.83 -12.77 -21.79
C VAL A 643 25.01 -13.63 -23.04
N LYS A 644 25.63 -13.06 -24.09
CA LYS A 644 25.99 -13.75 -25.33
C LYS A 644 27.30 -14.52 -25.18
#